data_AF-A0A7C3INS6-F1
#
_entry.id   AF-A0A7C3INS6-F1
#
_cell.length_a   1.000
_cell.length_b   1.000
_cell.length_c   1.000
_cell.angle_alpha   90.00
_cell.angle_beta   90.00
_cell.angle_gamma   90.00
#
_symmetry.space_group_name_H-M   'P 1'
#
loop_
_entity.id
_entity.type
_entity.pdbx_description
1 polymer ?
#
loop_
_entity_poly.entity_id
_entity_poly.type
_entity_poly.pdbx_seq_one_letter_code
_entity_poly.pdbx_strand_id
1 'polypeptide(L)'
;MGIDITKMRNIGISAHIDSGKTTLSERILFYCNKIHAIHEVRGKDGVGATMDHMELERERGITIQSAATQVTWKDHIINLIDTPGHVDFTIEVERSLRVLDGAILVLCAVAGVQSQSITVDRQLKRYHVPRIAFVNKCDRTGANPFKVRMQLREKLGLNAYLIQIPIGLEDKLEGLVDLITQKAVYFDGDQGTQIRYAEIPAHLQADAAKYREELLDGLSMFSDELAELYLAGEAIPEDLIYATIRKATIAEQFVPVMMGSAYKNKGVQLLLDGVMRYLPNPNEVENVALDLDNNEAPVVLKADENLPTVALGFKLEDGQYGQLTYVRIYQGSIKKGDELFNSRARKKFKIGRLVRMHANSMEDINEGYPGDIVALFGIDCASGDTFCSPSINYAMTSMFVPEPVISLAITPKDKKSADQMAKALNRFTKEDPTFQTFVDPESNQTIIKGMGELHLEVYIERMKREYKCEVETGMPQVAYRETITQRADFNYTHKKQTGGSGQYGRVAGYMEPLEKGDYEFVDNIKGGAIPNEYIPSCDKGFREAIKKGSLIGFPIVGVRCVINDGQSHPVDSSDIAFQLAAIGAFREGYAKAKPCILEPIMKVSVEGPTEFQGNIFASLNQRRGIITSSTEEGAYSRVEAEVPLSEMFGYSTVLRSLTQGKAEFTMEFEKYGKVPSSISDALIKEFEEKRKKEQH
;
A
#
# COMPACT_ATOMS: atom_id res chain seq x y z
N MET A 1 -4.33 -9.15 39.53
CA MET A 1 -2.86 -9.04 39.46
C MET A 1 -2.57 -8.40 38.12
N GLY A 2 -2.11 -7.14 38.12
CA GLY A 2 -1.80 -6.41 36.89
C GLY A 2 -0.66 -7.09 36.14
N ILE A 3 -0.68 -7.01 34.82
CA ILE A 3 0.39 -7.50 33.97
C ILE A 3 1.63 -6.62 34.20
N ASP A 4 2.79 -7.23 34.45
CA ASP A 4 4.06 -6.50 34.53
C ASP A 4 4.49 -6.07 33.12
N ILE A 5 4.24 -4.81 32.78
CA ILE A 5 4.54 -4.23 31.47
C ILE A 5 6.02 -4.32 31.10
N THR A 6 6.93 -4.39 32.08
CA THR A 6 8.38 -4.53 31.82
C THR A 6 8.72 -5.89 31.19
N LYS A 7 7.85 -6.89 31.40
CA LYS A 7 7.95 -8.23 30.83
C LYS A 7 7.11 -8.41 29.56
N MET A 8 6.54 -7.33 29.02
CA MET A 8 5.82 -7.35 27.75
C MET A 8 6.75 -6.99 26.58
N ARG A 9 6.55 -7.62 25.43
CA ARG A 9 7.19 -7.27 24.15
C ARG A 9 6.15 -7.22 23.04
N ASN A 10 6.05 -6.10 22.35
CA ASN A 10 5.24 -5.97 21.14
C ASN A 10 6.16 -6.03 19.92
N ILE A 11 6.18 -7.18 19.23
CA ILE A 11 7.13 -7.42 18.14
C ILE A 11 6.46 -7.79 16.81
N GLY A 12 7.03 -7.29 15.73
CA GLY A 12 6.68 -7.71 14.37
C GLY A 12 7.73 -8.61 13.76
N ILE A 13 7.31 -9.54 12.91
CA ILE A 13 8.21 -10.26 12.01
C ILE A 13 8.07 -9.65 10.62
N SER A 14 9.15 -9.07 10.10
CA SER A 14 9.18 -8.42 8.79
C SER A 14 10.35 -8.95 7.96
N ALA A 15 10.13 -9.15 6.66
CA ALA A 15 11.10 -9.81 5.79
C ALA A 15 10.70 -9.68 4.32
N HIS A 16 11.63 -10.04 3.43
CA HIS A 16 11.32 -10.31 2.03
C HIS A 16 10.44 -11.57 1.86
N ILE A 17 9.86 -11.73 0.66
CA ILE A 17 9.09 -12.91 0.25
C ILE A 17 10.00 -14.15 0.32
N ASP A 18 9.44 -15.31 0.67
CA ASP A 18 10.16 -16.58 0.85
C ASP A 18 11.43 -16.46 1.75
N SER A 19 11.43 -15.57 2.73
CA SER A 19 12.49 -15.53 3.76
C SER A 19 12.16 -16.45 4.96
N GLY A 20 10.99 -17.07 4.96
CA GLY A 20 10.53 -17.99 6.00
C GLY A 20 9.92 -17.29 7.23
N LYS A 21 9.19 -16.18 7.04
CA LYS A 21 8.47 -15.47 8.11
C LYS A 21 7.44 -16.35 8.80
N THR A 22 6.47 -16.85 8.04
CA THR A 22 5.38 -17.69 8.55
C THR A 22 5.94 -18.96 9.21
N THR A 23 6.97 -19.57 8.61
CA THR A 23 7.67 -20.71 9.22
C THR A 23 8.28 -20.34 10.57
N LEU A 24 8.93 -19.17 10.68
CA LEU A 24 9.48 -18.70 11.95
C LEU A 24 8.38 -18.43 12.99
N SER A 25 7.29 -17.76 12.59
CA SER A 25 6.11 -17.50 13.43
C SER A 25 5.53 -18.79 14.00
N GLU A 26 5.39 -19.84 13.17
CA GLU A 26 4.92 -21.15 13.63
C GLU A 26 5.88 -21.83 14.62
N ARG A 27 7.19 -21.76 14.39
CA ARG A 27 8.16 -22.29 15.36
C ARG A 27 8.08 -21.54 16.69
N ILE A 28 7.86 -20.23 16.66
CA ILE A 28 7.66 -19.43 17.88
C ILE A 28 6.39 -19.91 18.62
N LEU A 29 5.28 -20.08 17.92
CA LEU A 29 4.05 -20.62 18.51
C LEU A 29 4.27 -21.99 19.15
N PHE A 30 5.03 -22.88 18.49
CA PHE A 30 5.32 -24.21 19.00
C PHE A 30 6.17 -24.18 20.26
N TYR A 31 7.30 -23.45 20.25
CA TYR A 31 8.18 -23.38 21.42
C TYR A 31 7.53 -22.67 22.61
N CYS A 32 6.58 -21.78 22.37
CA CYS A 32 5.75 -21.17 23.40
C CYS A 32 4.54 -22.03 23.81
N ASN A 33 4.48 -23.31 23.42
CA ASN A 33 3.42 -24.27 23.73
C ASN A 33 2.00 -23.82 23.30
N LYS A 34 1.89 -23.02 22.24
CA LYS A 34 0.59 -22.60 21.69
C LYS A 34 0.04 -23.56 20.64
N ILE A 35 0.91 -24.23 19.90
CA ILE A 35 0.53 -25.29 18.95
C ILE A 35 1.23 -26.60 19.32
N HIS A 36 0.51 -27.71 19.16
CA HIS A 36 1.02 -29.05 19.50
C HIS A 36 1.72 -29.76 18.34
N ALA A 37 1.47 -29.32 17.11
CA ALA A 37 2.08 -29.83 15.90
C ALA A 37 2.45 -28.67 14.98
N ILE A 38 3.50 -28.86 14.20
CA ILE A 38 3.97 -27.84 13.26
C ILE A 38 3.64 -28.30 11.85
N HIS A 39 2.90 -27.45 11.13
CA HIS A 39 2.53 -27.66 9.75
C HIS A 39 3.46 -26.86 8.84
N GLU A 40 3.45 -27.14 7.53
CA GLU A 40 4.22 -26.36 6.57
C GLU A 40 3.26 -25.59 5.66
N VAL A 41 3.64 -24.36 5.28
CA VAL A 41 2.86 -23.48 4.37
C VAL A 41 2.52 -24.18 3.05
N ARG A 42 3.40 -25.07 2.55
CA ARG A 42 3.20 -25.91 1.36
C ARG A 42 3.46 -27.39 1.64
N GLY A 43 3.04 -27.87 2.81
CA GLY A 43 3.20 -29.27 3.20
C GLY A 43 2.29 -30.22 2.40
N LYS A 44 2.68 -31.50 2.33
CA LYS A 44 1.88 -32.57 1.70
C LYS A 44 0.62 -32.93 2.49
N ASP A 45 0.49 -32.41 3.70
CA ASP A 45 -0.60 -32.60 4.65
C ASP A 45 -1.83 -31.74 4.35
N GLY A 46 -1.69 -30.67 3.53
CA GLY A 46 -2.82 -29.86 3.07
C GLY A 46 -3.49 -28.99 4.14
N VAL A 47 -2.98 -28.99 5.37
CA VAL A 47 -3.51 -28.22 6.51
C VAL A 47 -3.09 -26.75 6.45
N GLY A 48 -1.87 -26.48 5.97
CA GLY A 48 -1.30 -25.13 5.87
C GLY A 48 -0.85 -24.56 7.22
N ALA A 49 -0.18 -23.41 7.20
CA ALA A 49 0.31 -22.77 8.42
C ALA A 49 -0.84 -22.16 9.25
N THR A 50 -0.70 -22.19 10.58
CA THR A 50 -1.74 -21.74 11.52
C THR A 50 -2.04 -20.24 11.39
N MET A 51 -1.02 -19.44 11.06
CA MET A 51 -1.10 -17.98 10.92
C MET A 51 -1.77 -17.52 9.62
N ASP A 52 -1.80 -18.37 8.59
CA ASP A 52 -2.45 -18.09 7.31
C ASP A 52 -3.92 -18.58 7.40
N HIS A 53 -4.81 -17.69 7.85
CA HIS A 53 -6.22 -18.02 8.10
C HIS A 53 -7.06 -17.99 6.83
N MET A 54 -6.72 -17.15 5.86
CA MET A 54 -7.50 -17.04 4.65
C MET A 54 -7.20 -18.22 3.71
N GLU A 55 -8.22 -18.77 3.07
CA GLU A 55 -8.03 -19.84 2.06
C GLU A 55 -7.06 -19.41 0.95
N LEU A 56 -7.12 -18.14 0.53
CA LEU A 56 -6.19 -17.58 -0.47
C LEU A 56 -4.74 -17.59 0.00
N GLU A 57 -4.49 -17.34 1.28
CA GLU A 57 -3.13 -17.34 1.84
C GLU A 57 -2.54 -18.74 1.77
N ARG A 58 -3.34 -19.76 2.12
CA ARG A 58 -2.95 -21.19 2.03
C ARG A 58 -2.75 -21.65 0.60
N GLU A 59 -3.64 -21.26 -0.33
CA GLU A 59 -3.54 -21.62 -1.75
C GLU A 59 -2.29 -21.01 -2.41
N ARG A 60 -2.00 -19.74 -2.14
CA ARG A 60 -0.87 -19.03 -2.74
C ARG A 60 0.45 -19.21 -1.96
N GLY A 61 0.36 -19.57 -0.68
CA GLY A 61 1.50 -19.68 0.25
C GLY A 61 2.14 -18.33 0.56
N ILE A 62 1.32 -17.27 0.69
CA ILE A 62 1.74 -15.91 1.05
C ILE A 62 0.82 -15.37 2.14
N THR A 63 1.38 -14.57 3.05
CA THR A 63 0.61 -13.83 4.05
C THR A 63 0.10 -12.53 3.43
N ILE A 64 -1.22 -12.32 3.48
CA ILE A 64 -1.96 -11.20 2.89
C ILE A 64 -2.35 -10.21 3.97
N GLN A 65 -2.95 -10.69 5.07
CA GLN A 65 -3.31 -9.86 6.21
C GLN A 65 -2.36 -10.07 7.37
N SER A 66 -2.10 -9.02 8.14
CA SER A 66 -1.29 -9.16 9.36
C SER A 66 -2.01 -10.04 10.40
N ALA A 67 -1.34 -11.05 10.92
CA ALA A 67 -1.89 -11.94 11.95
C ALA A 67 -1.31 -11.57 13.33
N ALA A 68 -2.18 -11.31 14.31
CA ALA A 68 -1.78 -10.90 15.66
C ALA A 68 -2.09 -12.02 16.66
N THR A 69 -1.09 -12.41 17.46
CA THR A 69 -1.21 -13.48 18.47
C THR A 69 -0.37 -13.17 19.69
N GLN A 70 -0.78 -13.65 20.86
CA GLN A 70 -0.03 -13.50 22.10
C GLN A 70 0.54 -14.84 22.56
N VAL A 71 1.85 -14.86 22.84
CA VAL A 71 2.58 -16.02 23.36
C VAL A 71 3.29 -15.68 24.67
N THR A 72 3.73 -16.71 25.39
CA THR A 72 4.49 -16.57 26.64
C THR A 72 5.81 -17.31 26.52
N TRP A 73 6.92 -16.66 26.87
CA TRP A 73 8.26 -17.26 26.86
C TRP A 73 9.03 -16.82 28.11
N LYS A 74 9.50 -17.77 28.94
CA LYS A 74 10.27 -17.52 30.18
C LYS A 74 9.73 -16.33 31.00
N ASP A 75 8.45 -16.39 31.36
CA ASP A 75 7.69 -15.38 32.12
C ASP A 75 7.46 -14.02 31.42
N HIS A 76 7.80 -13.89 30.14
CA HIS A 76 7.53 -12.71 29.33
C HIS A 76 6.34 -12.93 28.41
N ILE A 77 5.53 -11.89 28.25
CA ILE A 77 4.41 -11.86 27.31
C ILE A 77 4.90 -11.25 26.00
N ILE A 78 4.70 -11.95 24.89
CA ILE A 78 5.09 -11.49 23.57
C ILE A 78 3.82 -11.37 22.73
N ASN A 79 3.48 -10.13 22.35
CA ASN A 79 2.48 -9.86 21.33
C ASN A 79 3.20 -9.87 19.98
N LEU A 80 2.91 -10.88 19.18
CA LEU A 80 3.52 -11.14 17.89
C LEU A 80 2.58 -10.71 16.78
N ILE A 81 3.07 -9.86 15.87
CA ILE A 81 2.39 -9.53 14.61
C ILE A 81 3.21 -10.09 13.44
N ASP A 82 2.64 -11.04 12.71
CA ASP A 82 3.23 -11.51 11.45
C ASP A 82 2.81 -10.56 10.32
N THR A 83 3.79 -9.97 9.64
CA THR A 83 3.55 -8.94 8.63
C THR A 83 3.67 -9.51 7.21
N PRO A 84 2.83 -9.07 6.26
CA PRO A 84 2.97 -9.45 4.86
C PRO A 84 4.36 -9.12 4.30
N GLY A 85 4.89 -10.02 3.46
CA GLY A 85 6.17 -9.81 2.79
C GLY A 85 6.10 -9.16 1.41
N HIS A 86 4.90 -9.02 0.87
CA HIS A 86 4.68 -8.65 -0.51
C HIS A 86 4.47 -7.15 -0.64
N VAL A 87 5.03 -6.56 -1.70
CA VAL A 87 4.99 -5.12 -2.00
C VAL A 87 3.57 -4.57 -2.14
N ASP A 88 2.65 -5.40 -2.63
CA ASP A 88 1.25 -5.04 -2.84
C ASP A 88 0.45 -4.89 -1.53
N PHE A 89 0.94 -5.45 -0.41
CA PHE A 89 0.31 -5.31 0.92
C PHE A 89 1.17 -4.45 1.85
N THR A 90 1.85 -3.45 1.29
CA THR A 90 2.74 -2.53 2.05
C THR A 90 2.00 -1.80 3.15
N ILE A 91 0.72 -1.46 2.96
CA ILE A 91 -0.10 -0.83 3.99
C ILE A 91 -0.29 -1.70 5.23
N GLU A 92 -0.38 -3.02 5.11
CA GLU A 92 -0.43 -3.93 6.26
C GLU A 92 0.87 -3.87 7.06
N VAL A 93 2.00 -3.70 6.38
CA VAL A 93 3.31 -3.55 7.02
C VAL A 93 3.40 -2.19 7.72
N GLU A 94 3.02 -1.09 7.06
CA GLU A 94 2.95 0.25 7.67
C GLU A 94 2.08 0.24 8.93
N ARG A 95 0.92 -0.44 8.87
CA ARG A 95 -0.01 -0.62 10.00
C ARG A 95 0.58 -1.36 11.15
N SER A 96 1.20 -2.48 10.86
CA SER A 96 1.83 -3.31 11.87
C SER A 96 2.98 -2.54 12.52
N LEU A 97 3.89 -1.96 11.74
CA LEU A 97 5.08 -1.28 12.27
C LEU A 97 4.76 -0.08 13.15
N ARG A 98 3.68 0.67 12.87
CA ARG A 98 3.25 1.78 13.74
C ARG A 98 2.86 1.34 15.15
N VAL A 99 2.44 0.08 15.28
CA VAL A 99 1.85 -0.51 16.48
C VAL A 99 2.87 -1.37 17.24
N LEU A 100 4.08 -1.51 16.74
CA LEU A 100 5.10 -2.36 17.33
C LEU A 100 6.13 -1.54 18.08
N ASP A 101 6.73 -2.14 19.11
CA ASP A 101 7.83 -1.57 19.87
C ASP A 101 9.19 -2.07 19.35
N GLY A 102 9.21 -3.24 18.73
CA GLY A 102 10.40 -3.79 18.10
C GLY A 102 10.07 -4.69 16.91
N ALA A 103 11.08 -5.01 16.13
CA ALA A 103 10.92 -5.89 14.97
C ALA A 103 12.04 -6.92 14.84
N ILE A 104 11.68 -8.07 14.26
CA ILE A 104 12.62 -9.08 13.78
C ILE A 104 12.69 -8.93 12.26
N LEU A 105 13.83 -8.43 11.77
CA LEU A 105 14.13 -8.35 10.35
C LEU A 105 14.71 -9.68 9.88
N VAL A 106 13.88 -10.50 9.24
CA VAL A 106 14.30 -11.82 8.75
C VAL A 106 14.93 -11.69 7.35
N LEU A 107 16.08 -12.32 7.18
CA LEU A 107 16.84 -12.34 5.92
C LEU A 107 17.19 -13.77 5.54
N CYS A 108 17.20 -14.08 4.25
CA CYS A 108 17.60 -15.39 3.76
C CYS A 108 19.14 -15.47 3.68
N ALA A 109 19.74 -16.52 4.25
CA ALA A 109 21.19 -16.76 4.23
C ALA A 109 21.79 -16.85 2.82
N VAL A 110 20.98 -17.22 1.82
CA VAL A 110 21.40 -17.37 0.41
C VAL A 110 21.19 -16.07 -0.36
N ALA A 111 19.97 -15.52 -0.30
CA ALA A 111 19.57 -14.36 -1.10
C ALA A 111 20.05 -13.03 -0.54
N GLY A 112 20.26 -12.95 0.79
CA GLY A 112 20.69 -11.75 1.49
C GLY A 112 19.71 -10.58 1.41
N VAL A 113 20.22 -9.36 1.33
CA VAL A 113 19.42 -8.14 1.24
C VAL A 113 18.85 -7.97 -0.17
N GLN A 114 17.52 -8.01 -0.25
CA GLN A 114 16.72 -7.85 -1.45
C GLN A 114 16.09 -6.46 -1.50
N SER A 115 15.51 -6.07 -2.65
CA SER A 115 14.78 -4.81 -2.85
C SER A 115 13.74 -4.52 -1.76
N GLN A 116 12.92 -5.51 -1.41
CA GLN A 116 11.88 -5.35 -0.40
C GLN A 116 12.47 -5.26 1.02
N SER A 117 13.64 -5.85 1.26
CA SER A 117 14.34 -5.66 2.55
C SER A 117 14.72 -4.20 2.75
N ILE A 118 15.05 -3.47 1.67
CA ILE A 118 15.34 -2.02 1.70
C ILE A 118 14.06 -1.25 2.01
N THR A 119 12.94 -1.58 1.38
CA THR A 119 11.65 -0.95 1.66
C THR A 119 11.24 -1.16 3.11
N VAL A 120 11.32 -2.39 3.62
CA VAL A 120 11.02 -2.71 5.03
C VAL A 120 11.94 -1.96 5.98
N ASP A 121 13.25 -1.89 5.69
CA ASP A 121 14.19 -1.11 6.52
C ASP A 121 13.85 0.38 6.54
N ARG A 122 13.43 0.95 5.40
CA ARG A 122 12.97 2.34 5.30
C ARG A 122 11.73 2.59 6.17
N GLN A 123 10.79 1.64 6.18
CA GLN A 123 9.60 1.70 7.03
C GLN A 123 9.95 1.60 8.52
N LEU A 124 10.85 0.69 8.89
CA LEU A 124 11.34 0.57 10.27
C LEU A 124 12.03 1.86 10.74
N LYS A 125 12.85 2.50 9.89
CA LYS A 125 13.47 3.80 10.17
C LYS A 125 12.45 4.94 10.30
N ARG A 126 11.39 4.93 9.48
CA ARG A 126 10.33 5.97 9.52
C ARG A 126 9.60 5.98 10.85
N TYR A 127 9.33 4.81 11.43
CA TYR A 127 8.60 4.68 12.70
C TYR A 127 9.51 4.52 13.91
N HIS A 128 10.82 4.68 13.75
CA HIS A 128 11.80 4.54 14.83
C HIS A 128 11.67 3.21 15.59
N VAL A 129 11.58 2.10 14.84
CA VAL A 129 11.40 0.76 15.42
C VAL A 129 12.76 0.06 15.55
N PRO A 130 13.24 -0.20 16.79
CA PRO A 130 14.40 -1.04 17.06
C PRO A 130 14.25 -2.43 16.46
N ARG A 131 15.35 -2.98 15.94
CA ARG A 131 15.30 -4.24 15.20
C ARG A 131 16.45 -5.17 15.51
N ILE A 132 16.14 -6.47 15.51
CA ILE A 132 17.11 -7.56 15.48
C ILE A 132 17.11 -8.14 14.07
N ALA A 133 18.29 -8.42 13.51
CA ALA A 133 18.38 -9.13 12.25
C ALA A 133 18.46 -10.64 12.50
N PHE A 134 17.61 -11.43 11.85
CA PHE A 134 17.65 -12.90 11.92
C PHE A 134 17.94 -13.49 10.53
N VAL A 135 19.15 -14.05 10.37
CA VAL A 135 19.55 -14.73 9.14
C VAL A 135 19.03 -16.18 9.17
N ASN A 136 17.92 -16.38 8.46
CA ASN A 136 17.21 -17.66 8.35
C ASN A 136 17.72 -18.48 7.16
N LYS A 137 17.30 -19.75 7.10
CA LYS A 137 17.64 -20.70 6.02
C LYS A 137 19.14 -20.99 5.91
N CYS A 138 19.86 -21.03 7.03
CA CYS A 138 21.27 -21.41 7.06
C CYS A 138 21.53 -22.88 6.64
N ASP A 139 20.46 -23.66 6.50
CA ASP A 139 20.44 -25.05 6.01
C ASP A 139 20.37 -25.18 4.48
N ARG A 140 20.17 -24.09 3.73
CA ARG A 140 20.14 -24.16 2.26
C ARG A 140 21.55 -24.16 1.66
N THR A 141 21.72 -24.85 0.54
CA THR A 141 22.94 -24.80 -0.28
C THR A 141 23.27 -23.36 -0.69
N GLY A 142 24.53 -22.97 -0.50
CA GLY A 142 25.02 -21.61 -0.73
C GLY A 142 24.72 -20.62 0.41
N ALA A 143 24.28 -21.09 1.57
CA ALA A 143 24.06 -20.23 2.74
C ALA A 143 25.36 -19.55 3.16
N ASN A 144 25.33 -18.22 3.33
CA ASN A 144 26.48 -17.46 3.81
C ASN A 144 26.03 -16.30 4.72
N PRO A 145 25.86 -16.55 6.03
CA PRO A 145 25.40 -15.51 6.96
C PRO A 145 26.41 -14.35 7.12
N PHE A 146 27.70 -14.60 6.96
CA PHE A 146 28.74 -13.56 6.99
C PHE A 146 28.57 -12.55 5.86
N LYS A 147 28.24 -13.03 4.65
CA LYS A 147 27.90 -12.18 3.50
C LYS A 147 26.65 -11.35 3.76
N VAL A 148 25.61 -11.94 4.35
CA VAL A 148 24.37 -11.21 4.68
C VAL A 148 24.66 -10.08 5.66
N ARG A 149 25.51 -10.31 6.66
CA ARG A 149 25.96 -9.27 7.59
C ARG A 149 26.67 -8.12 6.88
N MET A 150 27.53 -8.40 5.91
CA MET A 150 28.18 -7.32 5.12
C MET A 150 27.14 -6.52 4.31
N GLN A 151 26.18 -7.20 3.70
CA GLN A 151 25.12 -6.53 2.94
C GLN A 151 24.21 -5.65 3.82
N LEU A 152 23.97 -6.03 5.08
CA LEU A 152 23.26 -5.18 6.05
C LEU A 152 23.98 -3.84 6.25
N ARG A 153 25.32 -3.85 6.30
CA ARG A 153 26.14 -2.64 6.42
C ARG A 153 26.17 -1.84 5.13
N GLU A 154 26.50 -2.47 4.02
CA GLU A 154 26.74 -1.78 2.75
C GLU A 154 25.45 -1.28 2.08
N LYS A 155 24.38 -2.09 2.11
CA LYS A 155 23.14 -1.77 1.37
C LYS A 155 22.10 -1.06 2.21
N LEU A 156 22.00 -1.37 3.51
CA LEU A 156 21.02 -0.74 4.42
C LEU A 156 21.64 0.34 5.31
N GLY A 157 22.97 0.47 5.32
CA GLY A 157 23.66 1.44 6.19
C GLY A 157 23.49 1.12 7.68
N LEU A 158 23.27 -0.15 8.05
CA LEU A 158 23.04 -0.55 9.43
C LEU A 158 24.34 -0.95 10.12
N ASN A 159 24.50 -0.55 11.38
CA ASN A 159 25.63 -0.96 12.20
C ASN A 159 25.45 -2.39 12.75
N ALA A 160 25.56 -3.37 11.85
CA ALA A 160 25.22 -4.76 12.11
C ALA A 160 26.43 -5.59 12.58
N TYR A 161 26.31 -6.27 13.72
CA TYR A 161 27.34 -7.17 14.27
C TYR A 161 26.78 -8.55 14.56
N LEU A 162 27.60 -9.58 14.29
CA LEU A 162 27.27 -10.95 14.65
C LEU A 162 27.31 -11.09 16.17
N ILE A 163 26.26 -11.65 16.75
CA ILE A 163 26.26 -12.13 18.14
C ILE A 163 26.36 -13.65 18.21
N GLN A 164 26.25 -14.32 17.06
CA GLN A 164 26.36 -15.75 16.90
C GLN A 164 27.17 -16.08 15.64
N ILE A 165 27.78 -17.25 15.59
CA ILE A 165 28.33 -17.84 14.36
C ILE A 165 27.81 -19.27 14.19
N PRO A 166 27.66 -19.78 12.96
CA PRO A 166 27.07 -21.09 12.75
C PRO A 166 28.10 -22.21 12.92
N ILE A 167 27.67 -23.35 13.49
CA ILE A 167 28.47 -24.58 13.53
C ILE A 167 28.04 -25.43 12.34
N GLY A 168 28.87 -25.36 11.28
CA GLY A 168 28.52 -25.91 9.97
C GLY A 168 27.46 -25.07 9.23
N LEU A 169 27.19 -25.43 7.99
CA LEU A 169 26.23 -24.76 7.10
C LEU A 169 25.54 -25.81 6.24
N GLU A 170 24.46 -25.41 5.58
CA GLU A 170 23.71 -26.27 4.67
C GLU A 170 23.20 -27.52 5.42
N ASP A 171 23.32 -28.71 4.82
CA ASP A 171 22.97 -29.99 5.46
C ASP A 171 23.83 -30.32 6.69
N LYS A 172 24.99 -29.65 6.85
CA LYS A 172 25.90 -29.82 7.99
C LYS A 172 25.68 -28.80 9.11
N LEU A 173 24.59 -28.03 9.07
CA LEU A 173 24.25 -27.11 10.16
C LEU A 173 23.92 -27.91 11.43
N GLU A 174 24.83 -27.94 12.39
CA GLU A 174 24.70 -28.71 13.64
C GLU A 174 24.16 -27.85 14.78
N GLY A 175 24.66 -26.62 14.91
CA GLY A 175 24.37 -25.73 16.02
C GLY A 175 24.87 -24.31 15.76
N LEU A 176 25.01 -23.52 16.82
CA LEU A 176 25.47 -22.13 16.78
C LEU A 176 26.48 -21.90 17.91
N VAL A 177 27.45 -21.03 17.73
CA VAL A 177 28.28 -20.51 18.83
C VAL A 177 27.73 -19.18 19.26
N ASP A 178 27.43 -19.03 20.54
CA ASP A 178 27.08 -17.75 21.15
C ASP A 178 28.36 -16.98 21.48
N LEU A 179 28.55 -15.83 20.83
CA LEU A 179 29.76 -15.03 20.99
C LEU A 179 29.81 -14.32 22.34
N ILE A 180 28.69 -14.18 23.06
CA ILE A 180 28.64 -13.49 24.35
C ILE A 180 29.06 -14.44 25.47
N THR A 181 28.40 -15.60 25.57
CA THR A 181 28.71 -16.63 26.58
C THR A 181 29.92 -17.50 26.23
N GLN A 182 30.44 -17.39 24.99
CA GLN A 182 31.55 -18.20 24.47
C GLN A 182 31.29 -19.71 24.55
N LYS A 183 30.06 -20.13 24.26
CA LYS A 183 29.64 -21.54 24.27
C LYS A 183 29.08 -21.96 22.92
N ALA A 184 29.32 -23.20 22.56
CA ALA A 184 28.61 -23.87 21.49
C ALA A 184 27.22 -24.30 21.99
N VAL A 185 26.21 -24.08 21.16
CA VAL A 185 24.81 -24.39 21.42
C VAL A 185 24.34 -25.38 20.36
N TYR A 186 23.97 -26.57 20.81
CA TYR A 186 23.40 -27.63 19.99
C TYR A 186 21.90 -27.76 20.27
N PHE A 187 21.15 -28.10 19.22
CA PHE A 187 19.69 -28.23 19.26
C PHE A 187 19.37 -29.71 19.04
N ASP A 188 19.33 -30.46 20.14
CA ASP A 188 19.09 -31.90 20.18
C ASP A 188 17.59 -32.18 20.43
N GLY A 189 17.20 -33.45 20.29
CA GLY A 189 15.82 -33.91 20.48
C GLY A 189 14.91 -33.66 19.27
N ASP A 190 13.68 -34.19 19.35
CA ASP A 190 12.70 -33.98 18.29
C ASP A 190 12.36 -32.48 18.21
N GLN A 191 12.40 -31.94 16.99
CA GLN A 191 12.21 -30.52 16.69
C GLN A 191 13.08 -29.54 17.51
N GLY A 192 14.28 -29.97 17.94
CA GLY A 192 15.26 -29.10 18.62
C GLY A 192 14.83 -28.65 20.03
N THR A 193 13.96 -29.42 20.69
CA THR A 193 13.41 -29.08 22.01
C THR A 193 14.43 -29.12 23.16
N GLN A 194 15.55 -29.81 22.98
CA GLN A 194 16.60 -29.91 24.00
C GLN A 194 17.82 -29.07 23.60
N ILE A 195 18.06 -27.99 24.33
CA ILE A 195 19.23 -27.12 24.11
C ILE A 195 20.39 -27.65 24.94
N ARG A 196 21.49 -28.02 24.27
CA ARG A 196 22.73 -28.47 24.92
C ARG A 196 23.84 -27.44 24.71
N TYR A 197 24.42 -26.99 25.82
CA TYR A 197 25.60 -26.11 25.82
C TYR A 197 26.87 -26.94 25.93
N ALA A 198 27.89 -26.61 25.14
CA ALA A 198 29.19 -27.26 25.10
C ALA A 198 30.31 -26.25 24.83
N GLU A 199 31.56 -26.72 24.89
CA GLU A 199 32.73 -25.92 24.49
C GLU A 199 32.76 -25.68 22.97
N ILE A 200 33.38 -24.57 22.56
CA ILE A 200 33.51 -24.21 21.15
C ILE A 200 34.43 -25.21 20.44
N PRO A 201 33.99 -25.81 19.31
CA PRO A 201 34.83 -26.71 18.52
C PRO A 201 36.17 -26.08 18.13
N ALA A 202 37.26 -26.83 18.22
CA ALA A 202 38.62 -26.32 17.98
C ALA A 202 38.78 -25.60 16.63
N HIS A 203 38.09 -26.07 15.58
CA HIS A 203 38.15 -25.46 14.24
C HIS A 203 37.45 -24.09 14.15
N LEU A 204 36.57 -23.74 15.10
CA LEU A 204 35.85 -22.47 15.14
C LEU A 204 36.38 -21.50 16.20
N GLN A 205 37.32 -21.90 17.06
CA GLN A 205 37.82 -21.02 18.13
C GLN A 205 38.47 -19.74 17.59
N ALA A 206 39.23 -19.83 16.49
CA ALA A 206 39.85 -18.66 15.88
C ALA A 206 38.81 -17.68 15.31
N ASP A 207 37.80 -18.19 14.62
CA ASP A 207 36.71 -17.37 14.08
C ASP A 207 35.85 -16.77 15.22
N ALA A 208 35.54 -17.55 16.25
CA ALA A 208 34.79 -17.08 17.42
C ALA A 208 35.53 -15.95 18.14
N ALA A 209 36.85 -16.08 18.34
CA ALA A 209 37.67 -15.03 18.94
C ALA A 209 37.66 -13.76 18.08
N LYS A 210 37.89 -13.90 16.77
CA LYS A 210 37.86 -12.77 15.81
C LYS A 210 36.53 -12.02 15.82
N TYR A 211 35.41 -12.72 15.70
CA TYR A 211 34.09 -12.07 15.65
C TYR A 211 33.65 -11.57 17.03
N ARG A 212 34.10 -12.18 18.13
CA ARG A 212 33.91 -11.61 19.47
C ARG A 212 34.67 -10.29 19.61
N GLU A 213 35.92 -10.23 19.17
CA GLU A 213 36.71 -8.99 19.20
C GLU A 213 36.02 -7.88 18.39
N GLU A 214 35.57 -8.19 17.17
CA GLU A 214 34.81 -7.24 16.33
C GLU A 214 33.50 -6.79 17.00
N LEU A 215 32.80 -7.69 17.71
CA LEU A 215 31.60 -7.35 18.49
C LEU A 215 31.94 -6.41 19.66
N LEU A 216 32.98 -6.71 20.43
CA LEU A 216 33.38 -5.92 21.59
C LEU A 216 33.90 -4.53 21.18
N ASP A 217 34.71 -4.45 20.13
CA ASP A 217 35.15 -3.19 19.53
C ASP A 217 33.94 -2.34 19.11
N GLY A 218 32.98 -2.95 18.43
CA GLY A 218 31.74 -2.29 18.06
C GLY A 218 30.91 -1.80 19.26
N LEU A 219 30.90 -2.53 20.37
CA LEU A 219 30.17 -2.17 21.58
C LEU A 219 30.88 -1.11 22.43
N SER A 220 32.21 -1.00 22.34
CA SER A 220 32.99 -0.02 23.09
C SER A 220 32.56 1.43 22.81
N MET A 221 32.04 1.68 21.60
CA MET A 221 31.50 2.98 21.19
C MET A 221 30.23 3.41 21.94
N PHE A 222 29.56 2.50 22.66
CA PHE A 222 28.25 2.73 23.30
C PHE A 222 28.28 2.64 24.82
N SER A 223 29.41 2.26 25.42
CA SER A 223 29.59 2.12 26.86
C SER A 223 31.04 2.41 27.27
N ASP A 224 31.23 3.51 28.01
CA ASP A 224 32.54 3.92 28.52
C ASP A 224 33.15 2.83 29.42
N GLU A 225 32.35 2.22 30.30
CA GLU A 225 32.78 1.11 31.17
C GLU A 225 33.27 -0.10 30.34
N LEU A 226 32.56 -0.44 29.25
CA LEU A 226 32.99 -1.53 28.38
C LEU A 226 34.27 -1.16 27.62
N ALA A 227 34.40 0.09 27.16
CA ALA A 227 35.59 0.58 26.47
C ALA A 227 36.84 0.55 27.36
N GLU A 228 36.72 0.98 28.63
CA GLU A 228 37.82 0.94 29.59
C GLU A 228 38.31 -0.50 29.82
N LEU A 229 37.40 -1.44 30.10
CA LEU A 229 37.74 -2.86 30.30
C LEU A 229 38.35 -3.47 29.03
N TYR A 230 37.82 -3.14 27.86
CA TYR A 230 38.31 -3.63 26.57
C TYR A 230 39.74 -3.13 26.29
N LEU A 231 40.01 -1.84 26.50
CA LEU A 231 41.34 -1.24 26.31
C LEU A 231 42.38 -1.74 27.32
N ALA A 232 41.94 -2.05 28.55
CA ALA A 232 42.78 -2.66 29.57
C ALA A 232 43.08 -4.15 29.31
N GLY A 233 42.39 -4.79 28.36
CA GLY A 233 42.48 -6.23 28.10
C GLY A 233 41.88 -7.08 29.22
N GLU A 234 40.98 -6.51 30.02
CA GLU A 234 40.32 -7.19 31.13
C GLU A 234 39.08 -7.98 30.68
N ALA A 235 38.65 -8.92 31.52
CA ALA A 235 37.47 -9.73 31.23
C ALA A 235 36.18 -8.90 31.36
N ILE A 236 35.44 -8.74 30.26
CA ILE A 236 34.19 -7.99 30.23
C ILE A 236 33.03 -8.87 30.73
N PRO A 237 32.27 -8.43 31.77
CA PRO A 237 31.11 -9.18 32.26
C PRO A 237 30.02 -9.36 31.20
N GLU A 238 29.39 -10.54 31.15
CA GLU A 238 28.33 -10.83 30.17
C GLU A 238 27.13 -9.89 30.32
N ASP A 239 26.73 -9.55 31.55
CA ASP A 239 25.61 -8.64 31.83
C ASP A 239 25.85 -7.23 31.26
N LEU A 240 27.10 -6.76 31.31
CA LEU A 240 27.49 -5.47 30.73
C LEU A 240 27.38 -5.51 29.19
N ILE A 241 27.76 -6.63 28.57
CA ILE A 241 27.60 -6.83 27.12
C ILE A 241 26.10 -6.81 26.76
N TYR A 242 25.27 -7.57 27.47
CA TYR A 242 23.81 -7.59 27.22
C TYR A 242 23.18 -6.22 27.38
N ALA A 243 23.51 -5.49 28.46
CA ALA A 243 22.98 -4.16 28.73
C ALA A 243 23.41 -3.16 27.65
N THR A 244 24.67 -3.22 27.19
CA THR A 244 25.19 -2.34 26.14
C THR A 244 24.52 -2.61 24.80
N ILE A 245 24.37 -3.89 24.41
CA ILE A 245 23.64 -4.27 23.19
C ILE A 245 22.20 -3.75 23.26
N ARG A 246 21.50 -3.96 24.39
CA ARG A 246 20.12 -3.49 24.57
C ARG A 246 20.01 -1.98 24.39
N LYS A 247 20.84 -1.21 25.10
CA LYS A 247 20.86 0.26 25.03
C LYS A 247 21.09 0.75 23.60
N ALA A 248 22.09 0.19 22.91
CA ALA A 248 22.42 0.58 21.54
C ALA A 248 21.37 0.13 20.51
N THR A 249 20.69 -1.01 20.76
CA THR A 249 19.60 -1.52 19.89
C THR A 249 18.36 -0.63 20.01
N ILE A 250 17.95 -0.27 21.23
CA ILE A 250 16.81 0.62 21.47
C ILE A 250 17.06 2.01 20.90
N ALA A 251 18.31 2.49 20.94
CA ALA A 251 18.72 3.75 20.31
C ALA A 251 18.85 3.67 18.77
N GLU A 252 18.57 2.52 18.15
CA GLU A 252 18.73 2.27 16.70
C GLU A 252 20.16 2.45 16.16
N GLN A 253 21.18 2.42 17.02
CA GLN A 253 22.59 2.62 16.65
C GLN A 253 23.36 1.30 16.46
N PHE A 254 22.75 0.18 16.82
CA PHE A 254 23.33 -1.15 16.74
C PHE A 254 22.25 -2.17 16.35
N VAL A 255 22.59 -3.09 15.45
CA VAL A 255 21.68 -4.17 15.04
C VAL A 255 22.34 -5.52 15.37
N PRO A 256 21.85 -6.26 16.38
CA PRO A 256 22.35 -7.59 16.66
C PRO A 256 21.92 -8.55 15.55
N VAL A 257 22.88 -9.26 14.98
CA VAL A 257 22.66 -10.26 13.93
C VAL A 257 22.69 -11.65 14.54
N MET A 258 21.51 -12.26 14.58
CA MET A 258 21.26 -13.64 14.97
C MET A 258 21.07 -14.51 13.74
N MET A 259 21.16 -15.82 13.90
CA MET A 259 21.03 -16.73 12.75
C MET A 259 20.47 -18.09 13.14
N GLY A 260 20.00 -18.82 12.14
CA GLY A 260 19.52 -20.18 12.32
C GLY A 260 18.78 -20.73 11.11
N SER A 261 18.00 -21.77 11.37
CA SER A 261 17.07 -22.36 10.42
C SER A 261 15.75 -22.66 11.11
N ALA A 262 14.72 -21.90 10.76
CA ALA A 262 13.35 -22.17 11.19
C ALA A 262 12.81 -23.48 10.61
N TYR A 263 13.38 -23.97 9.50
CA TYR A 263 13.00 -25.24 8.88
C TYR A 263 13.58 -26.43 9.65
N LYS A 264 14.88 -26.38 9.95
CA LYS A 264 15.58 -27.43 10.72
C LYS A 264 15.45 -27.27 12.25
N ASN A 265 14.63 -26.32 12.72
CA ASN A 265 14.36 -26.11 14.14
C ASN A 265 15.60 -25.73 14.97
N LYS A 266 16.47 -24.88 14.41
CA LYS A 266 17.73 -24.46 15.06
C LYS A 266 17.80 -22.94 15.17
N GLY A 267 18.15 -22.43 16.35
CA GLY A 267 18.39 -21.00 16.61
C GLY A 267 17.16 -20.16 16.98
N VAL A 268 15.93 -20.70 16.86
CA VAL A 268 14.69 -19.96 17.15
C VAL A 268 14.55 -19.65 18.65
N GLN A 269 14.95 -20.58 19.53
CA GLN A 269 14.89 -20.35 20.98
C GLN A 269 15.88 -19.27 21.42
N LEU A 270 17.07 -19.24 20.81
CA LEU A 270 18.04 -18.16 21.06
C LEU A 270 17.50 -16.83 20.54
N LEU A 271 16.81 -16.81 19.40
CA LEU A 271 16.13 -15.62 18.91
C LEU A 271 15.08 -15.11 19.92
N LEU A 272 14.27 -15.99 20.49
CA LEU A 272 13.31 -15.61 21.55
C LEU A 272 14.01 -15.03 22.80
N ASP A 273 15.16 -15.61 23.17
CA ASP A 273 16.00 -15.04 24.23
C ASP A 273 16.55 -13.66 23.86
N GLY A 274 16.96 -13.46 22.60
CA GLY A 274 17.38 -12.17 22.07
C GLY A 274 16.27 -11.12 22.04
N VAL A 275 15.04 -11.50 21.68
CA VAL A 275 13.86 -10.62 21.72
C VAL A 275 13.65 -10.05 23.12
N MET A 276 13.69 -10.89 24.16
CA MET A 276 13.52 -10.42 25.52
C MET A 276 14.67 -9.51 25.96
N ARG A 277 15.91 -9.87 25.62
CA ARG A 277 17.12 -9.19 26.07
C ARG A 277 17.36 -7.85 25.37
N TYR A 278 17.11 -7.76 24.06
CA TYR A 278 17.54 -6.61 23.26
C TYR A 278 16.41 -5.72 22.78
N LEU A 279 15.18 -6.23 22.60
CA LEU A 279 14.06 -5.40 22.16
C LEU A 279 13.37 -4.71 23.35
N PRO A 280 12.80 -3.51 23.12
CA PRO A 280 12.22 -2.70 24.19
C PRO A 280 10.93 -3.32 24.74
N ASN A 281 10.61 -2.95 25.98
CA ASN A 281 9.27 -3.06 26.52
C ASN A 281 8.46 -1.78 26.19
N PRO A 282 7.12 -1.78 26.36
CA PRO A 282 6.28 -0.64 26.01
C PRO A 282 6.59 0.68 26.75
N ASN A 283 7.29 0.65 27.89
CA ASN A 283 7.69 1.85 28.62
C ASN A 283 8.95 2.52 28.07
N GLU A 284 9.76 1.79 27.31
CA GLU A 284 11.03 2.27 26.77
C GLU A 284 10.88 2.93 25.39
N VAL A 285 9.66 2.94 24.83
CA VAL A 285 9.35 3.54 23.52
C VAL A 285 8.55 4.82 23.72
N GLU A 286 9.03 5.91 23.14
CA GLU A 286 8.33 7.19 23.15
C GLU A 286 7.21 7.20 22.10
N ASN A 287 5.97 7.41 22.56
CA ASN A 287 4.80 7.47 21.69
C ASN A 287 4.18 8.86 21.74
N VAL A 288 4.00 9.50 20.58
CA VAL A 288 3.47 10.86 20.47
C VAL A 288 2.08 10.85 19.83
N ALA A 289 1.15 11.58 20.44
CA ALA A 289 -0.17 11.92 19.90
C ALA A 289 -0.26 13.43 19.63
N LEU A 290 -1.31 13.87 18.94
CA LEU A 290 -1.62 15.26 18.63
C LEU A 290 -2.88 15.68 19.36
N ASP A 291 -2.84 16.81 20.05
CA ASP A 291 -3.99 17.39 20.73
C ASP A 291 -4.84 18.23 19.76
N LEU A 292 -5.99 17.70 19.36
CA LEU A 292 -6.87 18.35 18.39
C LEU A 292 -7.57 19.61 18.95
N ASP A 293 -7.65 19.77 20.26
CA ASP A 293 -8.23 20.96 20.88
C ASP A 293 -7.21 22.10 21.00
N ASN A 294 -5.93 21.80 20.82
CA ASN A 294 -4.82 22.74 20.96
C ASN A 294 -3.92 22.78 19.72
N ASN A 295 -4.51 23.07 18.55
CA ASN A 295 -3.80 23.22 17.27
C ASN A 295 -2.84 22.06 16.93
N GLU A 296 -3.23 20.82 17.22
CA GLU A 296 -2.43 19.62 16.95
C GLU A 296 -1.06 19.61 17.66
N ALA A 297 -0.97 20.25 18.84
CA ALA A 297 0.26 20.24 19.63
C ALA A 297 0.67 18.79 19.99
N PRO A 298 1.97 18.44 19.89
CA PRO A 298 2.45 17.10 20.19
C PRO A 298 2.39 16.82 21.70
N VAL A 299 1.83 15.67 22.06
CA VAL A 299 1.69 15.17 23.44
C VAL A 299 2.37 13.81 23.54
N VAL A 300 3.37 13.70 24.41
CA VAL A 300 4.03 12.43 24.72
C VAL A 300 3.12 11.61 25.63
N LEU A 301 2.75 10.42 25.17
CA LEU A 301 1.94 9.46 25.91
C LEU A 301 2.81 8.69 26.91
N LYS A 302 2.22 8.34 28.05
CA LYS A 302 2.86 7.49 29.06
C LYS A 302 2.06 6.23 29.26
N ALA A 303 2.74 5.09 29.32
CA ALA A 303 2.13 3.80 29.61
C ALA A 303 1.82 3.66 31.12
N ASP A 304 0.85 4.46 31.57
CA ASP A 304 0.30 4.45 32.93
C ASP A 304 -1.19 4.14 32.86
N GLU A 305 -1.63 3.15 33.64
CA GLU A 305 -3.01 2.68 33.69
C GLU A 305 -3.99 3.70 34.29
N ASN A 306 -3.50 4.66 35.07
CA ASN A 306 -4.32 5.66 35.77
C ASN A 306 -4.61 6.91 34.93
N LEU A 307 -3.93 7.07 33.79
CA LEU A 307 -4.14 8.19 32.90
C LEU A 307 -5.36 7.99 31.98
N PRO A 308 -5.90 9.06 31.36
CA PRO A 308 -6.99 8.93 30.40
C PRO A 308 -6.59 8.04 29.22
N THR A 309 -7.50 7.14 28.83
CA THR A 309 -7.27 6.12 27.81
C THR A 309 -6.95 6.74 26.45
N VAL A 310 -5.89 6.28 25.81
CA VAL A 310 -5.55 6.56 24.40
C VAL A 310 -5.17 5.25 23.72
N ALA A 311 -5.88 4.92 22.65
CA ALA A 311 -5.72 3.67 21.95
C ALA A 311 -5.88 3.84 20.43
N LEU A 312 -5.18 3.02 19.64
CA LEU A 312 -5.19 3.10 18.17
C LEU A 312 -5.81 1.84 17.58
N GLY A 313 -6.90 1.99 16.83
CA GLY A 313 -7.47 0.93 16.00
C GLY A 313 -6.64 0.74 14.74
N PHE A 314 -5.92 -0.36 14.61
CA PHE A 314 -4.98 -0.56 13.49
C PHE A 314 -5.41 -1.64 12.51
N LYS A 315 -6.12 -2.68 12.95
CA LYS A 315 -6.61 -3.75 12.06
C LYS A 315 -8.11 -3.92 12.24
N LEU A 316 -8.82 -4.09 11.12
CA LEU A 316 -10.23 -4.41 11.08
C LEU A 316 -10.42 -5.80 10.49
N GLU A 317 -11.31 -6.57 11.10
CA GLU A 317 -11.64 -7.92 10.64
C GLU A 317 -13.15 -8.12 10.82
N ASP A 318 -13.86 -8.47 9.76
CA ASP A 318 -15.29 -8.79 9.87
C ASP A 318 -15.46 -10.30 9.97
N GLY A 319 -15.91 -10.76 11.13
CA GLY A 319 -16.18 -12.17 11.38
C GLY A 319 -17.66 -12.50 11.25
N GLN A 320 -17.99 -13.78 11.38
CA GLN A 320 -19.38 -14.26 11.39
C GLN A 320 -20.26 -13.57 12.46
N TYR A 321 -19.63 -13.08 13.52
CA TYR A 321 -20.31 -12.45 14.64
C TYR A 321 -20.41 -10.92 14.50
N GLY A 322 -19.73 -10.31 13.52
CA GLY A 322 -19.61 -8.87 13.32
C GLY A 322 -18.16 -8.35 13.30
N GLN A 323 -18.03 -7.02 13.16
CA GLN A 323 -16.73 -6.34 13.01
C GLN A 323 -15.92 -6.36 14.30
N LEU A 324 -14.70 -6.91 14.21
CA LEU A 324 -13.63 -6.84 15.19
C LEU A 324 -12.68 -5.71 14.83
N THR A 325 -12.35 -4.89 15.82
CA THR A 325 -11.37 -3.81 15.71
C THR A 325 -10.21 -4.09 16.64
N TYR A 326 -9.05 -4.39 16.08
CA TYR A 326 -7.82 -4.58 16.84
C TYR A 326 -7.26 -3.23 17.25
N VAL A 327 -6.99 -3.10 18.53
CA VAL A 327 -6.60 -1.86 19.19
C VAL A 327 -5.33 -2.09 20.00
N ARG A 328 -4.36 -1.18 19.85
CA ARG A 328 -3.24 -1.06 20.79
C ARG A 328 -3.51 0.05 21.78
N ILE A 329 -3.38 -0.26 23.06
CA ILE A 329 -3.54 0.69 24.17
C ILE A 329 -2.18 1.31 24.45
N TYR A 330 -2.07 2.65 24.40
CA TYR A 330 -0.81 3.35 24.69
C TYR A 330 -0.80 3.95 26.09
N GLN A 331 -1.95 4.41 26.57
CA GLN A 331 -2.12 5.07 27.85
C GLN A 331 -3.50 4.72 28.42
N GLY A 332 -3.60 4.64 29.74
CA GLY A 332 -4.83 4.27 30.45
C GLY A 332 -5.23 2.81 30.27
N SER A 333 -6.34 2.42 30.89
CA SER A 333 -6.92 1.08 30.75
C SER A 333 -8.19 1.11 29.89
N ILE A 334 -8.53 -0.02 29.26
CA ILE A 334 -9.83 -0.23 28.60
C ILE A 334 -10.57 -1.32 29.36
N LYS A 335 -11.77 -1.03 29.88
CA LYS A 335 -12.61 -2.00 30.58
C LYS A 335 -13.92 -2.24 29.86
N LYS A 336 -14.47 -3.45 30.04
CA LYS A 336 -15.81 -3.78 29.55
C LYS A 336 -16.84 -2.84 30.19
N GLY A 337 -17.62 -2.16 29.34
CA GLY A 337 -18.62 -1.17 29.75
C GLY A 337 -18.15 0.28 29.67
N ASP A 338 -16.86 0.53 29.45
CA ASP A 338 -16.33 1.90 29.30
C ASP A 338 -16.91 2.59 28.06
N GLU A 339 -17.01 3.93 28.15
CA GLU A 339 -17.37 4.79 27.03
C GLU A 339 -16.12 5.45 26.48
N LEU A 340 -15.84 5.23 25.20
CA LEU A 340 -14.73 5.87 24.47
C LEU A 340 -15.26 6.79 23.37
N PHE A 341 -14.39 7.66 22.89
CA PHE A 341 -14.64 8.63 21.85
C PHE A 341 -13.71 8.39 20.66
N ASN A 342 -14.27 8.24 19.46
CA ASN A 342 -13.49 8.22 18.23
C ASN A 342 -13.20 9.66 17.78
N SER A 343 -11.93 10.06 17.76
CA SER A 343 -11.53 11.44 17.46
C SER A 343 -11.84 11.86 16.02
N ARG A 344 -11.65 10.97 15.04
CA ARG A 344 -11.92 11.25 13.62
C ARG A 344 -13.41 11.28 13.32
N ALA A 345 -14.16 10.27 13.77
CA ALA A 345 -15.60 10.18 13.53
C ALA A 345 -16.42 11.12 14.44
N ARG A 346 -15.79 11.71 15.47
CA ARG A 346 -16.41 12.54 16.51
C ARG A 346 -17.62 11.87 17.16
N LYS A 347 -17.52 10.57 17.41
CA LYS A 347 -18.63 9.74 17.91
C LYS A 347 -18.22 8.98 19.16
N LYS A 348 -19.09 9.02 20.18
CA LYS A 348 -18.95 8.20 21.39
C LYS A 348 -19.52 6.81 21.16
N PHE A 349 -18.89 5.81 21.76
CA PHE A 349 -19.35 4.43 21.74
C PHE A 349 -19.02 3.74 23.06
N LYS A 350 -19.81 2.71 23.40
CA LYS A 350 -19.60 1.88 24.58
C LYS A 350 -18.95 0.56 24.21
N ILE A 351 -18.02 0.11 25.04
CA ILE A 351 -17.34 -1.17 24.88
C ILE A 351 -18.25 -2.27 25.41
N GLY A 352 -18.90 -2.99 24.50
CA GLY A 352 -19.77 -4.12 24.86
C GLY A 352 -18.98 -5.37 25.24
N ARG A 353 -17.99 -5.74 24.43
CA ARG A 353 -17.18 -6.95 24.58
C ARG A 353 -15.73 -6.65 24.19
N LEU A 354 -14.82 -7.12 25.02
CA LEU A 354 -13.37 -6.99 24.85
C LEU A 354 -12.78 -8.40 24.79
N VAL A 355 -11.99 -8.68 23.76
CA VAL A 355 -11.41 -10.00 23.55
C VAL A 355 -9.91 -9.90 23.28
N ARG A 356 -9.19 -10.96 23.66
CA ARG A 356 -7.80 -11.17 23.28
C ARG A 356 -7.72 -12.31 22.28
N MET A 357 -6.91 -12.13 21.24
CA MET A 357 -6.72 -13.14 20.20
C MET A 357 -5.63 -14.12 20.60
N HIS A 358 -5.97 -15.41 20.57
CA HIS A 358 -5.07 -16.53 20.83
C HIS A 358 -4.95 -17.39 19.59
N ALA A 359 -4.07 -16.99 18.67
CA ALA A 359 -4.01 -17.52 17.31
C ALA A 359 -5.40 -17.49 16.65
N ASN A 360 -6.13 -18.62 16.67
CA ASN A 360 -7.41 -18.81 15.99
C ASN A 360 -8.60 -18.71 16.95
N SER A 361 -8.37 -18.66 18.27
CA SER A 361 -9.42 -18.63 19.30
C SER A 361 -9.51 -17.27 19.98
N MET A 362 -10.71 -16.94 20.45
CA MET A 362 -10.99 -15.69 21.16
C MET A 362 -11.10 -15.97 22.65
N GLU A 363 -10.35 -15.24 23.47
CA GLU A 363 -10.51 -15.23 24.93
C GLU A 363 -11.22 -13.94 25.36
N ASP A 364 -12.31 -14.08 26.11
CA ASP A 364 -13.02 -12.95 26.68
C ASP A 364 -12.26 -12.37 27.87
N ILE A 365 -11.95 -11.07 27.81
CA ILE A 365 -11.26 -10.36 28.87
C ILE A 365 -12.12 -9.20 29.39
N ASN A 366 -11.93 -8.83 30.66
CA ASN A 366 -12.67 -7.73 31.27
C ASN A 366 -11.95 -6.38 31.19
N GLU A 367 -10.63 -6.42 31.03
CA GLU A 367 -9.74 -5.26 31.11
C GLU A 367 -8.50 -5.48 30.23
N GLY A 368 -8.06 -4.41 29.57
CA GLY A 368 -6.78 -4.31 28.86
C GLY A 368 -5.95 -3.14 29.40
N TYR A 369 -4.63 -3.33 29.43
CA TYR A 369 -3.66 -2.41 30.03
C TYR A 369 -2.83 -1.67 28.96
N PRO A 370 -2.12 -0.58 29.30
CA PRO A 370 -1.15 0.02 28.38
C PRO A 370 -0.15 -1.03 27.85
N GLY A 371 0.16 -0.94 26.57
CA GLY A 371 1.01 -1.90 25.85
C GLY A 371 0.27 -3.10 25.27
N ASP A 372 -0.91 -3.46 25.76
CA ASP A 372 -1.66 -4.61 25.24
C ASP A 372 -2.23 -4.35 23.82
N ILE A 373 -2.34 -5.45 23.08
CA ILE A 373 -3.11 -5.54 21.83
C ILE A 373 -4.38 -6.36 22.11
N VAL A 374 -5.54 -5.72 21.96
CA VAL A 374 -6.86 -6.28 22.25
C VAL A 374 -7.79 -6.05 21.06
N ALA A 375 -8.90 -6.76 20.98
CA ALA A 375 -9.93 -6.52 19.97
C ALA A 375 -11.27 -6.09 20.60
N LEU A 376 -11.88 -5.08 19.99
CA LEU A 376 -13.19 -4.54 20.33
C LEU A 376 -14.25 -5.06 19.35
N PHE A 377 -15.44 -5.32 19.88
CA PHE A 377 -16.54 -5.89 19.10
C PHE A 377 -17.58 -4.85 18.68
N GLY A 378 -17.98 -4.86 17.41
CA GLY A 378 -19.11 -4.08 16.90
C GLY A 378 -18.86 -2.56 16.85
N ILE A 379 -17.61 -2.13 16.75
CA ILE A 379 -17.23 -0.72 16.67
C ILE A 379 -17.11 -0.33 15.19
N ASP A 380 -18.00 0.56 14.73
CA ASP A 380 -17.90 1.14 13.39
C ASP A 380 -16.82 2.23 13.38
N CYS A 381 -15.70 1.92 12.75
CA CYS A 381 -14.52 2.76 12.60
C CYS A 381 -13.79 2.38 11.30
N ALA A 382 -12.78 3.18 10.91
CA ALA A 382 -11.79 2.73 9.92
C ALA A 382 -10.45 2.46 10.58
N SER A 383 -9.60 1.71 9.88
CA SER A 383 -8.22 1.49 10.30
C SER A 383 -7.47 2.85 10.40
N GLY A 384 -6.71 3.02 11.47
CA GLY A 384 -6.02 4.27 11.82
C GLY A 384 -6.80 5.17 12.78
N ASP A 385 -8.04 4.84 13.16
CA ASP A 385 -8.81 5.63 14.12
C ASP A 385 -8.22 5.60 15.53
N THR A 386 -8.19 6.76 16.18
CA THR A 386 -7.80 6.87 17.59
C THR A 386 -9.05 6.88 18.47
N PHE A 387 -9.00 6.06 19.52
CA PHE A 387 -10.02 5.97 20.55
C PHE A 387 -9.48 6.56 21.85
N CYS A 388 -10.15 7.59 22.34
CA CYS A 388 -9.75 8.35 23.52
C CYS A 388 -10.83 8.30 24.59
N SER A 389 -10.45 8.52 25.85
CA SER A 389 -11.42 8.83 26.89
C SER A 389 -12.20 10.11 26.52
N PRO A 390 -13.51 10.23 26.82
CA PRO A 390 -14.30 11.42 26.45
C PRO A 390 -13.80 12.76 27.05
N SER A 391 -12.86 12.72 28.00
CA SER A 391 -12.23 13.90 28.59
C SER A 391 -11.08 14.48 27.77
N ILE A 392 -10.57 13.76 26.78
CA ILE A 392 -9.43 14.16 25.95
C ILE A 392 -9.75 13.96 24.46
N ASN A 393 -9.22 14.84 23.61
CA ASN A 393 -9.43 14.81 22.17
C ASN A 393 -8.11 14.66 21.42
N TYR A 394 -7.47 13.51 21.58
CA TYR A 394 -6.19 13.23 20.94
C TYR A 394 -6.37 12.43 19.65
N ALA A 395 -5.46 12.63 18.71
CA ALA A 395 -5.29 11.80 17.53
C ALA A 395 -3.85 11.29 17.46
N MET A 396 -3.67 9.99 17.23
CA MET A 396 -2.35 9.47 16.90
C MET A 396 -1.92 10.00 15.53
N THR A 397 -0.62 10.17 15.33
CA THR A 397 -0.09 10.60 14.03
C THR A 397 -0.55 9.67 12.91
N SER A 398 -0.91 10.28 11.77
CA SER A 398 -1.40 9.56 10.60
C SER A 398 -0.35 8.59 10.08
N MET A 399 -0.81 7.45 9.60
CA MET A 399 0.02 6.53 8.84
C MET A 399 0.44 7.14 7.51
N PHE A 400 1.62 6.75 7.02
CA PHE A 400 1.94 6.97 5.62
C PHE A 400 1.10 6.01 4.76
N VAL A 401 0.14 6.55 4.02
CA VAL A 401 -0.66 5.80 3.03
C VAL A 401 -0.06 6.06 1.65
N PRO A 402 0.55 5.06 0.99
CA PRO A 402 1.07 5.24 -0.34
C PRO A 402 -0.07 5.42 -1.37
N GLU A 403 0.22 6.15 -2.44
CA GLU A 403 -0.76 6.34 -3.51
C GLU A 403 -0.95 5.06 -4.34
N PRO A 404 -2.20 4.69 -4.69
CA PRO A 404 -2.47 3.53 -5.52
C PRO A 404 -1.91 3.71 -6.95
N VAL A 405 -1.22 2.70 -7.47
CA VAL A 405 -0.51 2.75 -8.76
C VAL A 405 -1.23 2.03 -9.91
N ILE A 406 -2.27 1.24 -9.62
CA ILE A 406 -3.07 0.53 -10.64
C ILE A 406 -4.55 0.83 -10.45
N SER A 407 -5.27 0.91 -11.56
CA SER A 407 -6.72 1.06 -11.62
C SER A 407 -7.36 -0.01 -12.52
N LEU A 408 -8.49 -0.56 -12.12
CA LEU A 408 -9.32 -1.49 -12.90
C LEU A 408 -10.78 -1.04 -12.87
N ALA A 409 -11.48 -1.19 -13.99
CA ALA A 409 -12.93 -1.08 -14.02
C ALA A 409 -13.55 -2.42 -13.65
N ILE A 410 -14.58 -2.38 -12.81
CA ILE A 410 -15.34 -3.57 -12.42
C ILE A 410 -16.82 -3.41 -12.76
N THR A 411 -17.40 -4.47 -13.31
CA THR A 411 -18.84 -4.52 -13.66
C THR A 411 -19.47 -5.75 -13.01
N PRO A 412 -20.57 -5.62 -12.24
CA PRO A 412 -21.26 -6.77 -11.68
C PRO A 412 -21.95 -7.57 -12.80
N LYS A 413 -21.86 -8.91 -12.76
CA LYS A 413 -22.51 -9.76 -13.76
C LYS A 413 -24.04 -9.71 -13.72
N ASP A 414 -24.59 -9.44 -12.54
CA ASP A 414 -26.03 -9.46 -12.29
C ASP A 414 -26.43 -8.44 -11.21
N LYS A 415 -27.73 -8.15 -11.12
CA LYS A 415 -28.26 -7.12 -10.21
C LYS A 415 -28.06 -7.47 -8.73
N LYS A 416 -28.06 -8.76 -8.36
CA LYS A 416 -27.80 -9.17 -6.97
C LYS A 416 -26.32 -8.96 -6.62
N SER A 417 -25.41 -9.24 -7.56
CA SER A 417 -24.00 -8.89 -7.41
C SER A 417 -23.80 -7.37 -7.29
N ALA A 418 -24.57 -6.54 -7.98
CA ALA A 418 -24.46 -5.07 -7.86
C ALA A 418 -24.69 -4.56 -6.42
N ASP A 419 -25.73 -5.05 -5.74
CA ASP A 419 -26.02 -4.65 -4.35
C ASP A 419 -24.94 -5.14 -3.36
N GLN A 420 -24.39 -6.33 -3.60
CA GLN A 420 -23.32 -6.89 -2.76
C GLN A 420 -21.97 -6.23 -3.03
N MET A 421 -21.69 -5.87 -4.28
CA MET A 421 -20.50 -5.13 -4.69
C MET A 421 -20.39 -3.81 -3.91
N ALA A 422 -21.47 -3.03 -3.84
CA ALA A 422 -21.48 -1.77 -3.09
C ALA A 422 -21.17 -1.96 -1.60
N LYS A 423 -21.64 -3.06 -0.98
CA LYS A 423 -21.33 -3.38 0.42
C LYS A 423 -19.87 -3.80 0.59
N ALA A 424 -19.37 -4.66 -0.30
CA ALA A 424 -17.99 -5.14 -0.27
C ALA A 424 -16.99 -3.99 -0.47
N LEU A 425 -17.21 -3.12 -1.46
CA LEU A 425 -16.35 -1.98 -1.75
C LEU A 425 -16.27 -0.99 -0.57
N ASN A 426 -17.41 -0.65 0.05
CA ASN A 426 -17.43 0.21 1.23
C ASN A 426 -16.66 -0.40 2.41
N ARG A 427 -16.77 -1.72 2.60
CA ARG A 427 -16.01 -2.41 3.64
C ARG A 427 -14.52 -2.42 3.35
N PHE A 428 -14.11 -2.83 2.15
CA PHE A 428 -12.69 -2.90 1.78
C PHE A 428 -12.00 -1.54 1.83
N THR A 429 -12.71 -0.46 1.49
CA THR A 429 -12.19 0.92 1.62
C THR A 429 -12.00 1.32 3.09
N LYS A 430 -12.82 0.83 4.02
CA LYS A 430 -12.62 1.05 5.47
C LYS A 430 -11.50 0.19 6.03
N GLU A 431 -11.36 -1.04 5.53
CA GLU A 431 -10.30 -1.96 5.92
C GLU A 431 -8.94 -1.49 5.41
N ASP A 432 -8.84 -0.92 4.21
CA ASP A 432 -7.58 -0.59 3.56
C ASP A 432 -7.65 0.77 2.84
N PRO A 433 -6.93 1.80 3.33
CA PRO A 433 -6.95 3.13 2.73
C PRO A 433 -6.26 3.21 1.35
N THR A 434 -5.46 2.21 0.97
CA THR A 434 -4.85 2.11 -0.37
C THR A 434 -5.80 1.49 -1.39
N PHE A 435 -6.86 0.82 -0.95
CA PHE A 435 -7.94 0.37 -1.82
C PHE A 435 -8.97 1.48 -1.96
N GLN A 436 -8.96 2.17 -3.11
CA GLN A 436 -9.89 3.27 -3.38
C GLN A 436 -10.89 2.88 -4.44
N THR A 437 -12.12 3.38 -4.31
CA THR A 437 -13.19 3.14 -5.26
C THR A 437 -13.90 4.45 -5.57
N PHE A 438 -14.24 4.66 -6.84
CA PHE A 438 -15.07 5.78 -7.27
C PHE A 438 -15.86 5.39 -8.52
N VAL A 439 -16.96 6.10 -8.77
CA VAL A 439 -17.70 5.97 -10.03
C VAL A 439 -17.21 7.08 -10.95
N ASP A 440 -16.70 6.69 -12.11
CA ASP A 440 -16.25 7.65 -13.11
C ASP A 440 -17.46 8.41 -13.70
N PRO A 441 -17.48 9.76 -13.62
CA PRO A 441 -18.66 10.53 -14.02
C PRO A 441 -18.93 10.51 -15.53
N GLU A 442 -17.93 10.20 -16.37
CA GLU A 442 -18.11 10.17 -17.82
C GLU A 442 -18.57 8.80 -18.33
N SER A 443 -17.90 7.73 -17.91
CA SER A 443 -18.22 6.35 -18.30
C SER A 443 -19.31 5.70 -17.43
N ASN A 444 -19.60 6.26 -16.25
CA ASN A 444 -20.43 5.64 -15.20
C ASN A 444 -19.94 4.25 -14.76
N GLN A 445 -18.66 3.94 -14.99
CA GLN A 445 -18.04 2.71 -14.54
C GLN A 445 -17.58 2.84 -13.09
N THR A 446 -17.72 1.77 -12.32
CA THR A 446 -17.08 1.66 -11.00
C THR A 446 -15.62 1.30 -11.20
N ILE A 447 -14.72 2.20 -10.78
CA ILE A 447 -13.28 2.01 -10.87
C ILE A 447 -12.73 1.73 -9.47
N ILE A 448 -11.94 0.67 -9.36
CA ILE A 448 -11.13 0.35 -8.18
C ILE A 448 -9.67 0.68 -8.43
N LYS A 449 -8.98 1.19 -7.42
CA LYS A 449 -7.55 1.48 -7.43
C LYS A 449 -6.84 0.68 -6.33
N GLY A 450 -5.60 0.28 -6.59
CA GLY A 450 -4.79 -0.48 -5.64
C GLY A 450 -3.29 -0.41 -5.91
N MET A 451 -2.52 -1.07 -5.05
CA MET A 451 -1.05 -1.04 -5.04
C MET A 451 -0.37 -1.92 -6.10
N GLY A 452 -1.12 -2.82 -6.74
CA GLY A 452 -0.60 -3.76 -7.74
C GLY A 452 -1.69 -4.69 -8.28
N GLU A 453 -1.34 -5.52 -9.25
CA GLU A 453 -2.28 -6.45 -9.90
C GLU A 453 -2.74 -7.53 -8.92
N LEU A 454 -1.79 -8.10 -8.16
CA LEU A 454 -2.09 -9.11 -7.14
C LEU A 454 -2.99 -8.51 -6.05
N HIS A 455 -2.77 -7.24 -5.68
CA HIS A 455 -3.63 -6.53 -4.74
C HIS A 455 -5.11 -6.57 -5.17
N LEU A 456 -5.37 -6.11 -6.40
CA LEU A 456 -6.74 -6.03 -6.92
C LEU A 456 -7.34 -7.41 -7.16
N GLU A 457 -6.54 -8.37 -7.66
CA GLU A 457 -6.97 -9.74 -7.88
C GLU A 457 -7.44 -10.40 -6.56
N VAL A 458 -6.71 -10.20 -5.47
CA VAL A 458 -7.10 -10.70 -4.15
C VAL A 458 -8.42 -10.07 -3.70
N TYR A 459 -8.60 -8.75 -3.85
CA TYR A 459 -9.87 -8.11 -3.49
C TYR A 459 -11.05 -8.59 -4.34
N ILE A 460 -10.84 -8.82 -5.64
CA ILE A 460 -11.86 -9.39 -6.53
C ILE A 460 -12.25 -10.81 -6.08
N GLU A 461 -11.27 -11.65 -5.77
CA GLU A 461 -11.53 -13.00 -5.29
C GLU A 461 -12.21 -12.98 -3.90
N ARG A 462 -11.85 -12.03 -3.02
CA ARG A 462 -12.57 -11.79 -1.76
C ARG A 462 -14.03 -11.38 -1.99
N MET A 463 -14.33 -10.51 -2.96
CA MET A 463 -15.72 -10.18 -3.33
C MET A 463 -16.48 -11.44 -3.75
N LYS A 464 -15.84 -12.32 -4.53
CA LYS A 464 -16.45 -13.57 -4.99
C LYS A 464 -16.70 -14.54 -3.85
N ARG A 465 -15.73 -14.77 -2.95
CA ARG A 465 -15.84 -15.76 -1.87
C ARG A 465 -16.66 -15.27 -0.67
N GLU A 466 -16.37 -14.05 -0.18
CA GLU A 466 -17.02 -13.51 1.02
C GLU A 466 -18.44 -12.99 0.73
N TYR A 467 -18.63 -12.31 -0.40
CA TYR A 467 -19.89 -11.64 -0.74
C TYR A 467 -20.71 -12.36 -1.82
N LYS A 468 -20.19 -13.47 -2.39
CA LYS A 468 -20.81 -14.18 -3.51
C LYS A 468 -21.12 -13.25 -4.68
N CYS A 469 -20.24 -12.27 -4.88
CA CYS A 469 -20.37 -11.21 -5.88
C CYS A 469 -19.39 -11.50 -7.02
N GLU A 470 -19.91 -11.92 -8.18
CA GLU A 470 -19.08 -12.08 -9.36
C GLU A 470 -19.02 -10.77 -10.16
N VAL A 471 -17.80 -10.29 -10.35
CA VAL A 471 -17.52 -9.09 -11.15
C VAL A 471 -16.66 -9.45 -12.35
N GLU A 472 -16.89 -8.76 -13.46
CA GLU A 472 -16.03 -8.77 -14.63
C GLU A 472 -15.07 -7.59 -14.54
N THR A 473 -13.80 -7.85 -14.85
CA THR A 473 -12.74 -6.85 -14.83
C THR A 473 -12.44 -6.36 -16.23
N GLY A 474 -12.17 -5.06 -16.35
CA GLY A 474 -11.76 -4.42 -17.59
C GLY A 474 -10.76 -3.31 -17.33
N MET A 475 -10.07 -2.87 -18.38
CA MET A 475 -9.29 -1.64 -18.31
C MET A 475 -10.27 -0.46 -18.19
N PRO A 476 -9.97 0.54 -17.33
CA PRO A 476 -10.75 1.78 -17.29
C PRO A 476 -10.84 2.41 -18.66
N GLN A 477 -12.02 2.92 -19.00
CA GLN A 477 -12.20 3.62 -20.26
C GLN A 477 -11.36 4.91 -20.25
N VAL A 478 -10.52 5.08 -21.27
CA VAL A 478 -9.77 6.33 -21.46
C VAL A 478 -10.75 7.39 -21.93
N ALA A 479 -10.81 8.52 -21.20
CA ALA A 479 -11.60 9.68 -21.57
C ALA A 479 -10.96 10.40 -22.77
N TYR A 480 -11.19 9.88 -23.98
CA TYR A 480 -10.78 10.58 -25.21
C TYR A 480 -11.61 11.85 -25.40
N ARG A 481 -11.08 12.78 -26.18
CA ARG A 481 -11.83 13.94 -26.69
C ARG A 481 -11.74 13.98 -28.20
N GLU A 482 -12.63 14.72 -28.83
CA GLU A 482 -12.48 15.09 -30.23
C GLU A 482 -12.19 16.58 -30.35
N THR A 483 -11.49 17.00 -31.39
CA THR A 483 -11.29 18.42 -31.71
C THR A 483 -11.21 18.63 -33.21
N ILE A 484 -11.13 19.87 -33.67
CA ILE A 484 -10.95 20.23 -35.07
C ILE A 484 -9.55 20.77 -35.32
N THR A 485 -9.01 20.54 -36.52
CA THR A 485 -7.62 20.92 -36.85
C THR A 485 -7.53 22.13 -37.77
N GLN A 486 -8.62 22.47 -38.46
CA GLN A 486 -8.67 23.60 -39.39
C GLN A 486 -10.00 24.33 -39.31
N ARG A 487 -10.01 25.58 -39.75
CA ARG A 487 -11.25 26.36 -39.89
C ARG A 487 -12.15 25.77 -40.98
N ALA A 488 -13.46 25.74 -40.74
CA ALA A 488 -14.45 25.31 -41.72
C ALA A 488 -15.72 26.16 -41.66
N ASP A 489 -16.23 26.54 -42.84
CA ASP A 489 -17.49 27.26 -42.97
C ASP A 489 -18.68 26.28 -42.97
N PHE A 490 -19.78 26.73 -42.38
CA PHE A 490 -21.06 26.03 -42.36
C PHE A 490 -22.21 26.96 -42.78
N ASN A 491 -23.21 26.40 -43.45
CA ASN A 491 -24.40 27.14 -43.86
C ASN A 491 -25.59 26.17 -43.96
N TYR A 492 -26.29 25.99 -42.85
CA TYR A 492 -27.36 25.01 -42.76
C TYR A 492 -28.72 25.68 -42.59
N THR A 493 -29.71 25.19 -43.35
CA THR A 493 -31.11 25.62 -43.26
C THR A 493 -31.96 24.48 -42.76
N HIS A 494 -32.49 24.61 -41.55
CA HIS A 494 -33.51 23.72 -41.01
C HIS A 494 -34.89 24.17 -41.50
N LYS A 495 -35.53 23.36 -42.35
CA LYS A 495 -36.91 23.60 -42.80
C LYS A 495 -37.73 22.31 -42.67
N LYS A 496 -38.73 22.32 -41.79
CA LYS A 496 -39.73 21.25 -41.67
C LYS A 496 -41.14 21.82 -41.74
N GLN A 497 -41.93 21.29 -42.65
CA GLN A 497 -43.34 21.64 -42.81
C GLN A 497 -44.19 20.44 -42.41
N THR A 498 -44.41 20.27 -41.12
CA THR A 498 -45.47 19.42 -40.57
C THR A 498 -46.77 20.22 -40.58
N GLY A 499 -47.94 19.60 -40.69
CA GLY A 499 -49.25 20.27 -40.87
C GLY A 499 -49.74 21.25 -39.78
N GLY A 500 -48.86 21.72 -38.88
CA GLY A 500 -49.06 22.78 -37.88
C GLY A 500 -48.10 23.96 -38.09
N SER A 501 -47.63 24.62 -37.02
CA SER A 501 -46.60 25.66 -37.11
C SER A 501 -45.33 25.08 -37.75
N GLY A 502 -44.81 25.74 -38.79
CA GLY A 502 -43.59 25.31 -39.47
C GLY A 502 -42.37 25.48 -38.57
N GLN A 503 -41.27 24.84 -38.95
CA GLN A 503 -39.95 25.10 -38.37
C GLN A 503 -39.05 25.64 -39.46
N TYR A 504 -38.53 26.85 -39.25
CA TYR A 504 -37.56 27.49 -40.12
C TYR A 504 -36.45 28.17 -39.32
N GLY A 505 -35.20 27.84 -39.63
CA GLY A 505 -34.03 28.57 -39.14
C GLY A 505 -32.83 28.29 -40.03
N ARG A 506 -32.14 29.33 -40.48
CA ARG A 506 -30.87 29.22 -41.19
C ARG A 506 -29.75 29.83 -40.35
N VAL A 507 -28.69 29.06 -40.15
CA VAL A 507 -27.50 29.46 -39.40
C VAL A 507 -26.28 29.30 -40.31
N ALA A 508 -25.53 30.38 -40.51
CA ALA A 508 -24.32 30.40 -41.31
C ALA A 508 -23.17 31.08 -40.55
N GLY A 509 -21.96 30.60 -40.81
CA GLY A 509 -20.80 30.95 -40.00
C GLY A 509 -19.61 30.06 -40.29
N TYR A 510 -18.70 30.02 -39.33
CA TYR A 510 -17.53 29.16 -39.37
C TYR A 510 -17.17 28.65 -37.98
N MET A 511 -16.51 27.50 -37.95
CA MET A 511 -15.87 26.98 -36.74
C MET A 511 -14.36 26.95 -36.93
N GLU A 512 -13.62 27.23 -35.86
CA GLU A 512 -12.15 27.22 -35.88
C GLU A 512 -11.59 26.64 -34.57
N PRO A 513 -10.37 26.06 -34.60
CA PRO A 513 -9.72 25.55 -33.40
C PRO A 513 -9.45 26.66 -32.39
N LEU A 514 -9.58 26.35 -31.11
CA LEU A 514 -9.33 27.26 -30.00
C LEU A 514 -8.03 26.85 -29.28
N GLU A 515 -7.13 27.80 -29.03
CA GLU A 515 -5.84 27.52 -28.35
C GLU A 515 -5.99 27.23 -26.85
N LYS A 516 -6.98 27.83 -26.19
CA LYS A 516 -7.25 27.67 -24.75
C LYS A 516 -8.75 27.67 -24.46
N GLY A 517 -9.21 26.68 -23.72
CA GLY A 517 -10.62 26.51 -23.33
C GLY A 517 -11.34 25.46 -24.17
N ASP A 518 -12.47 24.98 -23.67
CA ASP A 518 -13.20 23.87 -24.28
C ASP A 518 -14.13 24.31 -25.41
N TYR A 519 -14.77 25.47 -25.25
CA TYR A 519 -15.74 26.00 -26.19
C TYR A 519 -15.87 27.51 -26.09
N GLU A 520 -15.94 28.18 -27.24
CA GLU A 520 -16.22 29.61 -27.33
C GLU A 520 -17.27 29.90 -28.39
N PHE A 521 -18.25 30.73 -28.06
CA PHE A 521 -19.29 31.19 -28.99
C PHE A 521 -19.11 32.67 -29.27
N VAL A 522 -19.06 33.04 -30.55
CA VAL A 522 -18.94 34.43 -31.00
C VAL A 522 -20.09 34.78 -31.93
N ASP A 523 -20.85 35.80 -31.53
CA ASP A 523 -21.87 36.41 -32.36
C ASP A 523 -21.27 37.58 -33.17
N ASN A 524 -21.28 37.44 -34.50
CA ASN A 524 -20.86 38.46 -35.46
C ASN A 524 -21.99 38.84 -36.43
N ILE A 525 -23.26 38.60 -36.06
CA ILE A 525 -24.41 38.91 -36.91
C ILE A 525 -24.58 40.42 -37.06
N LYS A 526 -24.77 40.87 -38.30
CA LYS A 526 -25.05 42.27 -38.64
C LYS A 526 -26.44 42.40 -39.25
N GLY A 527 -27.19 43.43 -38.85
CA GLY A 527 -28.48 43.77 -39.48
C GLY A 527 -29.68 42.91 -39.06
N GLY A 528 -29.58 42.13 -37.98
CA GLY A 528 -30.73 41.39 -37.43
C GLY A 528 -31.18 40.17 -38.26
N ALA A 529 -30.27 39.59 -39.06
CA ALA A 529 -30.52 38.42 -39.90
C ALA A 529 -31.05 37.21 -39.11
N ILE A 530 -30.59 37.07 -37.86
CA ILE A 530 -31.22 36.27 -36.81
C ILE A 530 -31.68 37.26 -35.71
N PRO A 531 -32.95 37.21 -35.27
CA PRO A 531 -33.41 38.00 -34.13
C PRO A 531 -32.56 37.73 -32.88
N ASN A 532 -32.19 38.78 -32.13
CA ASN A 532 -31.33 38.68 -30.94
C ASN A 532 -31.86 37.70 -29.88
N GLU A 533 -33.18 37.51 -29.84
CA GLU A 533 -33.85 36.56 -28.94
C GLU A 533 -33.48 35.10 -29.23
N TYR A 534 -33.15 34.75 -30.49
CA TYR A 534 -32.78 33.39 -30.90
C TYR A 534 -31.28 33.12 -30.94
N ILE A 535 -30.44 34.12 -30.69
CA ILE A 535 -28.97 33.96 -30.63
C ILE A 535 -28.55 33.03 -29.48
N PRO A 536 -29.08 33.17 -28.25
CA PRO A 536 -28.84 32.19 -27.18
C PRO A 536 -29.31 30.78 -27.51
N SER A 537 -30.35 30.64 -28.35
CA SER A 537 -30.83 29.34 -28.83
C SER A 537 -29.87 28.70 -29.83
N CYS A 538 -29.16 29.49 -30.63
CA CYS A 538 -28.06 28.98 -31.46
C CYS A 538 -26.89 28.46 -30.59
N ASP A 539 -26.48 29.21 -29.56
CA ASP A 539 -25.44 28.76 -28.62
C ASP A 539 -25.84 27.45 -27.91
N LYS A 540 -27.09 27.34 -27.45
CA LYS A 540 -27.62 26.09 -26.88
C LYS A 540 -27.50 24.91 -27.84
N GLY A 541 -27.84 25.10 -29.12
CA GLY A 541 -27.70 24.06 -30.14
C GLY A 541 -26.25 23.65 -30.40
N PHE A 542 -25.32 24.61 -30.46
CA PHE A 542 -23.88 24.31 -30.58
C PHE A 542 -23.34 23.55 -29.36
N ARG A 543 -23.68 23.98 -28.14
CA ARG A 543 -23.30 23.27 -26.90
C ARG A 543 -23.85 21.85 -26.85
N GLU A 544 -25.06 21.62 -27.38
CA GLU A 544 -25.63 20.28 -27.46
C GLU A 544 -24.88 19.41 -28.49
N ALA A 545 -24.51 19.98 -29.64
CA ALA A 545 -23.77 19.27 -30.70
C ALA A 545 -22.35 18.85 -30.26
N ILE A 546 -21.71 19.64 -29.39
CA ILE A 546 -20.35 19.40 -28.90
C ILE A 546 -20.28 18.25 -27.88
N LYS A 547 -21.39 17.90 -27.20
CA LYS A 547 -21.42 16.82 -26.21
C LYS A 547 -21.09 15.44 -26.78
N LYS A 548 -21.39 15.21 -28.06
CA LYS A 548 -21.21 13.90 -28.71
C LYS A 548 -20.62 14.08 -30.10
N GLY A 549 -19.33 13.83 -30.23
CA GLY A 549 -18.61 13.86 -31.48
C GLY A 549 -19.01 12.74 -32.43
N SER A 550 -18.70 12.91 -33.72
CA SER A 550 -19.08 11.97 -34.76
C SER A 550 -18.01 10.91 -35.04
N LEU A 551 -16.77 11.09 -34.58
CA LEU A 551 -15.68 10.14 -34.84
C LEU A 551 -15.78 8.92 -33.92
N ILE A 552 -15.86 9.16 -32.61
CA ILE A 552 -15.82 8.14 -31.56
C ILE A 552 -16.90 8.35 -30.50
N GLY A 553 -17.74 9.38 -30.64
CA GLY A 553 -18.86 9.61 -29.73
C GLY A 553 -18.47 10.30 -28.42
N PHE A 554 -17.24 10.81 -28.31
CA PHE A 554 -16.74 11.52 -27.14
C PHE A 554 -16.98 13.04 -27.25
N PRO A 555 -16.94 13.79 -26.14
CA PRO A 555 -17.11 15.24 -26.17
C PRO A 555 -16.06 15.93 -27.02
N ILE A 556 -16.50 16.92 -27.80
CA ILE A 556 -15.63 17.78 -28.60
C ILE A 556 -15.11 18.92 -27.72
N VAL A 557 -13.83 19.27 -27.83
CA VAL A 557 -13.18 20.36 -27.08
C VAL A 557 -12.31 21.21 -27.99
N GLY A 558 -11.98 22.43 -27.55
CA GLY A 558 -11.12 23.35 -28.30
C GLY A 558 -11.77 23.89 -29.56
N VAL A 559 -13.07 24.20 -29.52
CA VAL A 559 -13.82 24.69 -30.70
C VAL A 559 -14.40 26.07 -30.44
N ARG A 560 -14.13 27.01 -31.36
CA ARG A 560 -14.83 28.28 -31.45
C ARG A 560 -15.88 28.22 -32.54
N CYS A 561 -17.14 28.50 -32.21
CA CYS A 561 -18.24 28.63 -33.17
C CYS A 561 -18.58 30.10 -33.37
N VAL A 562 -18.45 30.58 -34.61
CA VAL A 562 -18.75 31.97 -34.98
C VAL A 562 -19.94 31.99 -35.93
N ILE A 563 -21.00 32.71 -35.56
CA ILE A 563 -22.13 32.97 -36.47
C ILE A 563 -21.98 34.37 -37.07
N ASN A 564 -22.10 34.49 -38.39
CA ASN A 564 -21.95 35.77 -39.11
C ASN A 564 -23.10 36.08 -40.07
N ASP A 565 -23.92 35.08 -40.40
CA ASP A 565 -25.07 35.23 -41.29
C ASP A 565 -26.17 34.23 -40.88
N GLY A 566 -27.41 34.48 -41.31
CA GLY A 566 -28.55 33.64 -40.99
C GLY A 566 -29.84 34.14 -41.61
N GLN A 567 -30.91 33.37 -41.48
CA GLN A 567 -32.25 33.79 -41.91
C GLN A 567 -33.30 33.27 -40.94
N SER A 568 -34.29 34.12 -40.65
CA SER A 568 -35.50 33.79 -39.92
C SER A 568 -36.73 33.89 -40.82
N HIS A 569 -37.82 33.25 -40.41
CA HIS A 569 -39.13 33.39 -41.01
C HIS A 569 -40.12 33.92 -39.96
N PRO A 570 -40.92 34.94 -40.24
CA PRO A 570 -41.75 35.60 -39.23
C PRO A 570 -42.75 34.70 -38.49
N VAL A 571 -43.18 33.60 -39.12
CA VAL A 571 -44.22 32.70 -38.59
C VAL A 571 -43.68 31.34 -38.17
N ASP A 572 -42.60 30.87 -38.82
CA ASP A 572 -42.09 29.51 -38.67
C ASP A 572 -40.79 29.42 -37.86
N SER A 573 -40.20 30.56 -37.48
CA SER A 573 -39.02 30.58 -36.61
C SER A 573 -39.41 30.43 -35.14
N SER A 574 -38.65 29.60 -34.44
CA SER A 574 -38.79 29.33 -33.01
C SER A 574 -37.44 28.96 -32.40
N ASP A 575 -37.36 28.96 -31.06
CA ASP A 575 -36.15 28.54 -30.33
C ASP A 575 -35.66 27.15 -30.75
N ILE A 576 -36.58 26.20 -30.89
CA ILE A 576 -36.28 24.82 -31.28
C ILE A 576 -35.77 24.79 -32.73
N ALA A 577 -36.33 25.61 -33.63
CA ALA A 577 -35.88 25.66 -35.02
C ALA A 577 -34.43 26.14 -35.14
N PHE A 578 -34.03 27.15 -34.35
CA PHE A 578 -32.65 27.65 -34.33
C PHE A 578 -31.67 26.72 -33.60
N GLN A 579 -32.09 26.03 -32.53
CA GLN A 579 -31.29 24.98 -31.90
C GLN A 579 -30.98 23.84 -32.89
N LEU A 580 -32.01 23.34 -33.60
CA LEU A 580 -31.85 22.29 -34.61
C LEU A 580 -31.04 22.77 -35.82
N ALA A 581 -31.20 24.03 -36.23
CA ALA A 581 -30.39 24.63 -37.28
C ALA A 581 -28.90 24.73 -36.88
N ALA A 582 -28.59 25.12 -35.65
CA ALA A 582 -27.23 25.17 -35.13
C ALA A 582 -26.61 23.76 -35.02
N ILE A 583 -27.37 22.75 -34.58
CA ILE A 583 -26.90 21.34 -34.57
C ILE A 583 -26.59 20.86 -35.99
N GLY A 584 -27.44 21.16 -36.97
CA GLY A 584 -27.20 20.81 -38.37
C GLY A 584 -26.00 21.54 -38.96
N ALA A 585 -25.87 22.84 -38.68
CA ALA A 585 -24.73 23.66 -39.07
C ALA A 585 -23.42 23.12 -38.51
N PHE A 586 -23.41 22.75 -37.22
CA PHE A 586 -22.25 22.15 -36.57
C PHE A 586 -21.84 20.85 -37.25
N ARG A 587 -22.78 19.94 -37.51
CA ARG A 587 -22.48 18.65 -38.18
C ARG A 587 -21.87 18.82 -39.57
N GLU A 588 -22.36 19.79 -40.34
CA GLU A 588 -21.82 20.07 -41.68
C GLU A 588 -20.41 20.67 -41.61
N GLY A 589 -20.19 21.64 -40.71
CA GLY A 589 -18.88 22.27 -40.52
C GLY A 589 -17.85 21.31 -39.92
N TYR A 590 -18.26 20.47 -38.97
CA TYR A 590 -17.39 19.56 -38.24
C TYR A 590 -16.68 18.57 -39.17
N ALA A 591 -17.40 17.98 -40.12
CA ALA A 591 -16.82 17.08 -41.12
C ALA A 591 -15.79 17.79 -42.02
N LYS A 592 -16.02 19.06 -42.36
CA LYS A 592 -15.11 19.89 -43.17
C LYS A 592 -13.90 20.38 -42.38
N ALA A 593 -14.00 20.45 -41.04
CA ALA A 593 -12.97 20.96 -40.14
C ALA A 593 -11.83 19.96 -39.83
N LYS A 594 -11.83 18.80 -40.50
CA LYS A 594 -10.89 17.67 -40.29
C LYS A 594 -10.74 17.34 -38.80
N PRO A 595 -11.76 16.69 -38.22
CA PRO A 595 -11.76 16.37 -36.82
C PRO A 595 -10.66 15.34 -36.50
N CYS A 596 -10.09 15.43 -35.30
CA CYS A 596 -9.11 14.47 -34.79
C CYS A 596 -9.42 14.09 -33.35
N ILE A 597 -8.83 12.97 -32.92
CA ILE A 597 -8.99 12.43 -31.58
C ILE A 597 -7.83 12.92 -30.71
N LEU A 598 -8.16 13.30 -29.47
CA LEU A 598 -7.22 13.63 -28.42
C LEU A 598 -7.26 12.56 -27.32
N GLU A 599 -6.09 12.20 -26.81
CA GLU A 599 -5.91 11.33 -25.64
C GLU A 599 -5.34 12.13 -24.46
N PRO A 600 -5.66 11.75 -23.21
CA PRO A 600 -5.06 12.35 -22.04
C PRO A 600 -3.58 11.96 -21.93
N ILE A 601 -2.72 12.97 -21.79
CA ILE A 601 -1.30 12.85 -21.52
C ILE A 601 -1.07 13.06 -20.03
N MET A 602 -0.37 12.11 -19.43
CA MET A 602 0.00 12.11 -18.03
C MET A 602 1.41 12.63 -17.88
N LYS A 603 1.64 13.50 -16.90
CA LYS A 603 2.98 13.80 -16.42
C LYS A 603 3.37 12.72 -15.41
N VAL A 604 4.36 11.92 -15.78
CA VAL A 604 4.84 10.75 -15.05
C VAL A 604 6.18 11.09 -14.41
N SER A 605 6.31 10.87 -13.10
CA SER A 605 7.58 10.95 -12.39
C SER A 605 7.96 9.56 -11.92
N VAL A 606 9.07 9.03 -12.41
CA VAL A 606 9.62 7.73 -12.00
C VAL A 606 10.82 7.96 -11.10
N GLU A 607 10.81 7.34 -9.92
CA GLU A 607 11.91 7.38 -8.96
C GLU A 607 12.49 5.99 -8.76
N GLY A 608 13.81 5.87 -8.81
CA GLY A 608 14.46 4.59 -8.55
C GLY A 608 15.98 4.72 -8.51
N PRO A 609 16.69 3.63 -8.14
CA PRO A 609 18.14 3.64 -8.06
C PRO A 609 18.80 3.97 -9.40
N THR A 610 19.89 4.76 -9.35
CA THR A 610 20.62 5.22 -10.55
C THR A 610 21.14 4.06 -11.42
N GLU A 611 21.41 2.90 -10.81
CA GLU A 611 21.82 1.68 -11.54
C GLU A 611 20.79 1.20 -12.58
N PHE A 612 19.50 1.54 -12.41
CA PHE A 612 18.43 1.15 -13.33
C PHE A 612 17.92 2.29 -14.20
N GLN A 613 18.55 3.46 -14.15
CA GLN A 613 18.12 4.64 -14.92
C GLN A 613 17.97 4.31 -16.41
N GLY A 614 18.94 3.63 -17.02
CA GLY A 614 18.86 3.21 -18.44
C GLY A 614 17.63 2.37 -18.77
N ASN A 615 17.21 1.47 -17.87
CA ASN A 615 16.01 0.65 -18.05
C ASN A 615 14.72 1.49 -17.96
N ILE A 616 14.69 2.47 -17.05
CA ILE A 616 13.56 3.40 -16.89
C ILE A 616 13.39 4.26 -18.15
N PHE A 617 14.48 4.79 -18.69
CA PHE A 617 14.47 5.54 -19.94
C PHE A 617 13.95 4.68 -21.11
N ALA A 618 14.43 3.44 -21.23
CA ALA A 618 13.98 2.53 -22.28
C ALA A 618 12.48 2.22 -22.17
N SER A 619 11.96 1.98 -20.95
CA SER A 619 10.55 1.65 -20.77
C SER A 619 9.60 2.81 -21.04
N LEU A 620 9.98 4.03 -20.67
CA LEU A 620 9.19 5.23 -20.97
C LEU A 620 9.13 5.48 -22.48
N ASN A 621 10.27 5.36 -23.18
CA ASN A 621 10.33 5.53 -24.64
C ASN A 621 9.50 4.46 -25.39
N GLN A 622 9.51 3.21 -24.94
CA GLN A 622 8.68 2.13 -25.51
C GLN A 622 7.19 2.43 -25.42
N ARG A 623 6.77 3.20 -24.41
CA ARG A 623 5.38 3.61 -24.15
C ARG A 623 5.04 4.98 -24.73
N ARG A 624 5.79 5.42 -25.75
CA ARG A 624 5.62 6.74 -26.40
C ARG A 624 5.79 7.93 -25.43
N GLY A 625 6.52 7.71 -24.34
CA GLY A 625 6.83 8.75 -23.38
C GLY A 625 7.85 9.75 -23.93
N ILE A 626 7.60 11.04 -23.71
CA ILE A 626 8.55 12.11 -24.02
C ILE A 626 9.21 12.53 -22.70
N ILE A 627 10.51 12.31 -22.59
CA ILE A 627 11.25 12.64 -21.37
C ILE A 627 11.45 14.15 -21.29
N THR A 628 11.00 14.75 -20.21
CA THR A 628 11.07 16.20 -19.96
C THR A 628 12.33 16.56 -19.18
N SER A 629 12.62 15.79 -18.13
CA SER A 629 13.77 16.06 -17.24
C SER A 629 14.28 14.77 -16.59
N SER A 630 15.52 14.79 -16.13
CA SER A 630 16.06 13.76 -15.24
C SER A 630 16.99 14.41 -14.23
N THR A 631 16.82 14.07 -12.96
CA THR A 631 17.66 14.52 -11.86
C THR A 631 18.27 13.32 -11.14
N GLU A 632 19.51 13.47 -10.70
CA GLU A 632 20.23 12.46 -9.94
C GLU A 632 20.53 13.02 -8.54
N GLU A 633 20.09 12.30 -7.51
CA GLU A 633 20.34 12.61 -6.11
C GLU A 633 21.05 11.40 -5.46
N GLY A 634 22.39 11.40 -5.53
CA GLY A 634 23.22 10.36 -4.96
C GLY A 634 22.99 8.99 -5.61
N ALA A 635 22.43 8.05 -4.84
CA ALA A 635 22.15 6.68 -5.30
C ALA A 635 20.77 6.54 -5.99
N TYR A 636 19.97 7.60 -6.02
CA TYR A 636 18.64 7.63 -6.64
C TYR A 636 18.59 8.60 -7.81
N SER A 637 17.73 8.29 -8.76
CA SER A 637 17.42 9.11 -9.93
C SER A 637 15.91 9.29 -10.03
N ARG A 638 15.49 10.50 -10.40
CA ARG A 638 14.12 10.84 -10.78
C ARG A 638 14.10 11.16 -12.27
N VAL A 639 13.14 10.58 -12.99
CA VAL A 639 12.92 10.78 -14.43
C VAL A 639 11.49 11.27 -14.63
N GLU A 640 11.33 12.47 -15.19
CA GLU A 640 10.03 13.03 -15.52
C GLU A 640 9.75 12.89 -17.01
N ALA A 641 8.56 12.41 -17.37
CA ALA A 641 8.14 12.22 -18.75
C ALA A 641 6.64 12.49 -18.96
N GLU A 642 6.28 12.93 -20.16
CA GLU A 642 4.89 12.99 -20.63
C GLU A 642 4.54 11.68 -21.33
N VAL A 643 3.57 10.92 -20.81
CA VAL A 643 3.18 9.60 -21.35
C VAL A 643 1.65 9.53 -21.53
N PRO A 644 1.13 9.00 -22.65
CA PRO A 644 -0.31 8.80 -22.81
C PRO A 644 -0.89 7.86 -21.75
N LEU A 645 -2.05 8.18 -21.18
CA LEU A 645 -2.69 7.34 -20.15
C LEU A 645 -2.98 5.91 -20.65
N SER A 646 -3.34 5.78 -21.93
CA SER A 646 -3.58 4.47 -22.58
C SER A 646 -2.36 3.56 -22.57
N GLU A 647 -1.16 4.13 -22.57
CA GLU A 647 0.10 3.40 -22.52
C GLU A 647 0.59 3.19 -21.09
N MET A 648 -0.09 3.72 -20.06
CA MET A 648 0.30 3.56 -18.66
C MET A 648 -0.32 2.33 -17.99
N PHE A 649 -1.30 1.69 -18.63
CA PHE A 649 -1.89 0.46 -18.11
C PHE A 649 -0.83 -0.64 -17.98
N GLY A 650 -0.78 -1.28 -16.80
CA GLY A 650 0.20 -2.30 -16.46
C GLY A 650 1.66 -1.81 -16.35
N TYR A 651 1.91 -0.49 -16.36
CA TYR A 651 3.27 0.04 -16.28
C TYR A 651 3.98 -0.34 -14.97
N SER A 652 3.25 -0.34 -13.85
CA SER A 652 3.78 -0.73 -12.53
C SER A 652 4.48 -2.10 -12.56
N THR A 653 3.84 -3.10 -13.16
CA THR A 653 4.35 -4.48 -13.26
C THR A 653 5.64 -4.55 -14.07
N VAL A 654 5.69 -3.85 -15.20
CA VAL A 654 6.86 -3.78 -16.08
C VAL A 654 8.00 -3.01 -15.39
N LEU A 655 7.72 -1.85 -14.82
CA LEU A 655 8.70 -1.01 -14.12
C LEU A 655 9.34 -1.78 -12.97
N ARG A 656 8.54 -2.45 -12.14
CA ARG A 656 9.06 -3.28 -11.04
C ARG A 656 9.94 -4.40 -11.57
N SER A 657 9.55 -5.06 -12.65
CA SER A 657 10.37 -6.13 -13.23
C SER A 657 11.73 -5.61 -13.72
N LEU A 658 11.76 -4.46 -14.38
CA LEU A 658 12.97 -3.83 -14.93
C LEU A 658 13.92 -3.24 -13.87
N THR A 659 13.38 -2.89 -12.71
CA THR A 659 14.11 -2.21 -11.62
C THR A 659 14.26 -3.09 -10.38
N GLN A 660 14.00 -4.40 -10.53
CA GLN A 660 13.98 -5.37 -9.43
C GLN A 660 13.08 -4.93 -8.26
N GLY A 661 11.98 -4.24 -8.55
CA GLY A 661 11.00 -3.75 -7.57
C GLY A 661 11.48 -2.57 -6.74
N LYS A 662 12.56 -1.89 -7.14
CA LYS A 662 13.12 -0.75 -6.40
C LYS A 662 12.63 0.62 -6.89
N ALA A 663 11.99 0.68 -8.05
CA ALA A 663 11.45 1.93 -8.58
C ALA A 663 9.95 2.05 -8.35
N GLU A 664 9.52 3.29 -8.17
CA GLU A 664 8.14 3.72 -8.01
C GLU A 664 7.83 4.80 -9.05
N PHE A 665 6.57 5.01 -9.37
CA PHE A 665 6.17 6.12 -10.22
C PHE A 665 4.88 6.75 -9.72
N THR A 666 4.75 8.05 -9.96
CA THR A 666 3.51 8.81 -9.80
C THR A 666 3.11 9.39 -11.14
N MET A 667 1.82 9.66 -11.32
CA MET A 667 1.33 10.31 -12.54
C MET A 667 0.16 11.24 -12.27
N GLU A 668 0.15 12.40 -12.92
CA GLU A 668 -0.90 13.41 -12.86
C GLU A 668 -1.38 13.76 -14.28
N PHE A 669 -2.65 14.15 -14.43
CA PHE A 669 -3.15 14.62 -15.73
C PHE A 669 -2.50 15.97 -16.05
N GLU A 670 -1.85 16.06 -17.22
CA GLU A 670 -1.19 17.29 -17.67
C GLU A 670 -2.05 18.01 -18.70
N LYS A 671 -2.40 17.33 -19.80
CA LYS A 671 -3.08 17.92 -20.96
C LYS A 671 -3.67 16.86 -21.88
N TYR A 672 -4.48 17.28 -22.84
CA TYR A 672 -4.88 16.44 -23.97
C TYR A 672 -3.89 16.59 -25.13
N GLY A 673 -3.44 15.46 -25.68
CA GLY A 673 -2.53 15.38 -26.82
C GLY A 673 -3.17 14.68 -28.02
N LYS A 674 -2.66 14.93 -29.23
CA LYS A 674 -3.20 14.33 -30.45
C LYS A 674 -2.82 12.84 -30.55
N VAL A 675 -3.83 12.01 -30.79
CA VAL A 675 -3.64 10.56 -30.99
C VAL A 675 -2.91 10.29 -32.32
N PRO A 676 -1.93 9.36 -32.36
CA PRO A 676 -1.33 8.90 -33.60
C PRO A 676 -2.36 8.30 -34.57
N SER A 677 -2.16 8.48 -35.87
CA SER A 677 -3.13 8.04 -36.89
C SER A 677 -3.50 6.57 -36.81
N SER A 678 -2.54 5.68 -36.53
CA SER A 678 -2.78 4.23 -36.40
C SER A 678 -3.78 3.87 -35.30
N ILE A 679 -3.70 4.56 -34.15
CA ILE A 679 -4.59 4.34 -33.00
C ILE A 679 -5.94 5.02 -33.26
N SER A 680 -5.92 6.21 -33.88
CA SER A 680 -7.14 6.92 -34.28
C SER A 680 -8.02 6.05 -35.19
N ASP A 681 -7.45 5.41 -36.19
CA ASP A 681 -8.19 4.56 -37.13
C ASP A 681 -8.79 3.33 -36.43
N ALA A 682 -8.08 2.75 -35.47
CA ALA A 682 -8.56 1.63 -34.67
C ALA A 682 -9.76 2.02 -33.78
N LEU A 683 -9.68 3.18 -33.11
CA LEU A 683 -10.75 3.70 -32.26
C LEU A 683 -12.03 4.00 -33.07
N ILE A 684 -11.89 4.58 -34.26
CA ILE A 684 -13.01 4.85 -35.16
C ILE A 684 -13.69 3.55 -35.57
N LYS A 685 -12.90 2.53 -35.95
CA LYS A 685 -13.44 1.22 -36.33
C LYS A 685 -14.18 0.54 -35.18
N GLU A 686 -13.64 0.60 -33.96
CA GLU A 686 -14.30 0.03 -32.77
C GLU A 686 -15.64 0.74 -32.48
N PHE A 687 -15.68 2.07 -32.63
CA PHE A 687 -16.90 2.84 -32.46
C PHE A 687 -17.96 2.49 -33.53
N GLU A 688 -17.56 2.31 -34.79
CA GLU A 688 -18.47 1.87 -35.85
C GLU A 688 -19.04 0.47 -35.59
N GLU A 689 -18.23 -0.45 -35.07
CA GLU A 689 -18.67 -1.81 -34.70
C GLU A 689 -19.64 -1.79 -33.52
N LYS A 690 -19.38 -0.99 -32.48
CA LYS A 690 -20.32 -0.77 -31.36
C LYS A 690 -21.63 -0.19 -31.85
N ARG A 691 -21.58 0.84 -32.69
CA ARG A 691 -22.80 1.48 -33.24
C ARG A 691 -23.64 0.52 -34.08
N LYS A 692 -23.01 -0.38 -34.84
CA LYS A 692 -23.71 -1.44 -35.59
C LYS A 692 -24.38 -2.46 -34.66
N LYS A 693 -23.77 -2.81 -33.53
CA LYS A 693 -24.34 -3.71 -32.53
C LYS A 693 -25.50 -3.10 -31.75
N GLU A 694 -25.51 -1.79 -31.53
CA GLU A 694 -26.61 -1.08 -30.84
C GLU A 694 -27.80 -0.78 -31.76
N GLN A 695 -27.60 -0.78 -33.08
CA GLN A 695 -28.66 -0.58 -34.08
C GLN A 695 -29.38 -1.87 -34.50
N HIS A 696 -28.84 -3.03 -34.09
CA HIS A 696 -29.45 -4.35 -34.22
C HIS A 696 -29.99 -4.81 -32.87
#